data_AF-A0AAU0Q906-F1
#
_entry.id   AF-A0AAU0Q906-F1
#
_cell.length_a   1.000
_cell.length_b   1.000
_cell.length_c   1.000
_cell.angle_alpha   90.00
_cell.angle_beta   90.00
_cell.angle_gamma   90.00
#
_symmetry.space_group_name_H-M   'P 1'
#
loop_
_entity.id
_entity.type
_entity.pdbx_description
1 polymer ?
#
loop_
_entity_poly.entity_id
_entity_poly.type
_entity_poly.pdbx_seq_one_letter_code
_entity_poly.pdbx_strand_id
1 'polypeptide(L)'
;MSFVIAAPEVIAAAATDLASLESSIAAANAAAAANTTALLAAGADEVSTAVAALFGAHGQAYQALSAQAQAFHAQFVQALTSGGGAYAAAEAAATSPLLAPINEFFLANTGRPLIGNGTNGAPGTGANGGDGGWLIGNGGAGGSGAAGVNGGAGGNGGAGGLIGNGGAGGAGGRASTGTGGAGGAGGAAGMLFGAAGVGGPGGFAAAFGATGGAGGAGGNGGLFADGGVGGAGGATDAGTGGAGGSGGNGGLFGAGGTGGPGGFGIFGGGAGGDGGSGGLFGAGGTGGSGGTSIINVGGNGGAGGDAGMLSLGAAGGAGGSGGSSPDGGGGAGGIGGDGGTLFGSGGAGGVGGPGFDAGGAGGAGGKAGLLSGAGGAGGAGGGSFAGAGGTGGAGGAPGLVGNAGNGGNGGASANGAGAAGGAGGSGVLIGNGGNGGSGGTGAPAGTAGAGGLGGQLLGRDGFNAPASTPLHTLQQQILNAINEPTQALTGRPLIGNGANGTPGTGADGGAGGWLFGNGGNGGHGATGADGGDGGSGGAGGILSGIGGTGGSGGIGTTGQGGTGGTGGAALLIGSGGTGGSGGFGLDTGGAGGRGGDAGLFLGAAGTGGQAALSQNFIGAGGTAGAGGTGGLFANGGAGGAGGFGANGGTGGNGLLFGAGGTGGAGTLGADGGAGGHGGLFGAGGTGGAGGSSGGTFGGNGGSGGNAGLLALGASGGAGGRGGSALNVGGTGGVGGNGGSGGSLFGFGGAGGTGGSSGIGSSGGTGGDGGTAGVFGNGGDGGAGGFGTGAGGTGGTGGNAVLIGNGGNGGNGGKAGGTPGAGGTSGLIIGENGLNGL
;
A
#
# COMPACT_ATOMS: atom_id res chain seq x y z
N MET A 1 -35.13 -38.01 25.64
CA MET A 1 -33.81 -37.36 25.63
C MET A 1 -33.98 -35.99 26.26
N SER A 2 -33.22 -35.66 27.30
CA SER A 2 -33.26 -34.32 27.90
C SER A 2 -32.63 -33.33 26.93
N PHE A 3 -33.32 -32.23 26.63
CA PHE A 3 -32.74 -31.14 25.85
C PHE A 3 -31.60 -30.51 26.65
N VAL A 4 -30.40 -30.49 26.08
CA VAL A 4 -29.29 -29.67 26.57
C VAL A 4 -29.51 -28.28 25.96
N ILE A 5 -29.69 -27.27 26.80
CA ILE A 5 -29.73 -25.87 26.38
C ILE A 5 -28.34 -25.30 26.64
N ALA A 6 -27.60 -25.00 25.57
CA ALA A 6 -26.36 -24.24 25.64
C ALA A 6 -26.66 -22.79 25.22
N ALA A 7 -25.92 -21.82 25.78
CA ALA A 7 -25.97 -20.41 25.37
C ALA A 7 -24.57 -20.02 24.87
N PRO A 8 -24.25 -20.30 23.58
CA PRO A 8 -22.90 -20.12 23.03
C PRO A 8 -22.35 -18.70 23.24
N GLU A 9 -23.21 -17.68 23.19
CA GLU A 9 -22.86 -16.27 23.40
C GLU A 9 -22.41 -16.00 24.84
N VAL A 10 -23.03 -16.67 25.82
CA VAL A 10 -22.65 -16.56 27.23
C VAL A 10 -21.31 -17.27 27.49
N ILE A 11 -21.06 -18.37 26.79
CA ILE A 11 -19.80 -19.12 26.88
C ILE A 11 -18.64 -18.32 26.26
N ALA A 12 -18.87 -17.67 25.11
CA ALA A 12 -17.90 -16.79 24.47
C ALA A 12 -17.56 -15.57 25.34
N ALA A 13 -18.57 -14.90 25.91
CA ALA A 13 -18.36 -13.79 26.84
C ALA A 13 -17.55 -14.21 28.07
N ALA A 14 -17.88 -15.38 28.67
CA ALA A 14 -17.14 -15.91 29.80
C ALA A 14 -15.68 -16.24 29.46
N ALA A 15 -15.39 -16.73 28.25
CA ALA A 15 -14.02 -16.97 27.80
C ALA A 15 -13.21 -15.67 27.67
N THR A 16 -13.84 -14.59 27.16
CA THR A 16 -13.23 -13.25 27.08
C THR A 16 -12.95 -12.65 28.47
N ASP A 17 -13.89 -12.80 29.40
CA ASP A 17 -13.70 -12.34 30.79
C ASP A 17 -12.58 -13.11 31.49
N LEU A 18 -12.49 -14.43 31.29
CA LEU A 18 -11.41 -15.25 31.82
C LEU A 18 -10.04 -14.90 31.22
N ALA A 19 -9.96 -14.58 29.94
CA ALA A 19 -8.72 -14.11 29.31
C ALA A 19 -8.27 -12.76 29.89
N SER A 20 -9.22 -11.85 30.14
CA SER A 20 -8.94 -10.55 30.77
C SER A 20 -8.43 -10.72 32.21
N LEU A 21 -9.00 -11.65 32.97
CA LEU A 21 -8.53 -12.02 34.31
C LEU A 21 -7.10 -12.57 34.28
N GLU A 22 -6.78 -13.46 33.34
CA GLU A 22 -5.44 -14.03 33.22
C GLU A 22 -4.38 -12.99 32.86
N SER A 23 -4.71 -12.06 31.95
CA SER A 23 -3.85 -10.91 31.66
C SER A 23 -3.55 -10.08 32.91
N SER A 24 -4.56 -9.81 33.74
CA SER A 24 -4.38 -9.05 34.99
C SER A 24 -3.51 -9.77 36.02
N ILE A 25 -3.70 -11.09 36.16
CA ILE A 25 -2.97 -11.93 37.12
C ILE A 25 -1.53 -12.16 36.62
N ALA A 26 -1.33 -12.35 35.32
CA ALA A 26 -0.02 -12.49 34.70
C ALA A 26 0.83 -11.22 34.89
N ALA A 27 0.23 -10.04 34.67
CA ALA A 27 0.89 -8.77 34.90
C ALA A 27 1.26 -8.58 36.38
N ALA A 28 0.38 -8.94 37.31
CA ALA A 28 0.65 -8.86 38.75
C ALA A 28 1.77 -9.82 39.20
N ASN A 29 1.77 -11.07 38.71
CA ASN A 29 2.81 -12.06 39.01
C ASN A 29 4.17 -11.67 38.41
N ALA A 30 4.18 -11.09 37.21
CA ALA A 30 5.39 -10.58 36.57
C ALA A 30 5.97 -9.38 37.35
N ALA A 31 5.11 -8.45 37.79
CA ALA A 31 5.53 -7.30 38.59
C ALA A 31 6.11 -7.69 39.97
N ALA A 32 5.60 -8.76 40.59
CA ALA A 32 6.07 -9.26 41.87
C ALA A 32 7.34 -10.15 41.79
N ALA A 33 7.71 -10.62 40.59
CA ALA A 33 8.76 -11.62 40.41
C ALA A 33 10.12 -11.18 40.98
N ALA A 34 10.62 -10.02 40.55
CA ALA A 34 11.94 -9.53 40.99
C ALA A 34 12.01 -9.34 42.52
N ASN A 35 10.96 -8.79 43.12
CA ASN A 35 10.92 -8.48 44.55
C ASN A 35 10.79 -9.72 45.45
N THR A 36 10.34 -10.85 44.90
CA THR A 36 10.12 -12.09 45.67
C THR A 36 11.21 -13.14 45.45
N THR A 37 11.92 -13.09 44.32
CA THR A 37 12.99 -14.06 44.00
C THR A 37 14.39 -13.58 44.34
N ALA A 38 14.59 -12.27 44.53
CA ALA A 38 15.90 -11.66 44.79
C ALA A 38 15.97 -10.99 46.17
N LEU A 39 15.43 -11.64 47.21
CA LEU A 39 15.56 -11.12 48.59
C LEU A 39 17.03 -11.07 49.01
N LEU A 40 17.48 -9.91 49.48
CA LEU A 40 18.79 -9.77 50.09
C LEU A 40 18.76 -10.19 51.56
N ALA A 41 19.84 -10.81 52.03
CA ALA A 41 20.03 -11.10 53.45
C ALA A 41 20.05 -9.80 54.26
N ALA A 42 19.31 -9.76 55.37
CA ALA A 42 19.23 -8.58 56.24
C ALA A 42 20.54 -8.29 56.99
N GLY A 43 21.43 -9.28 57.10
CA GLY A 43 22.75 -9.21 57.72
C GLY A 43 23.71 -10.21 57.10
N ALA A 44 25.01 -10.08 57.39
CA ALA A 44 26.06 -10.95 56.85
C ALA A 44 26.17 -12.32 57.54
N ASP A 45 25.29 -12.59 58.51
CA ASP A 45 25.26 -13.85 59.22
C ASP A 45 24.61 -14.97 58.39
N GLU A 46 24.96 -16.20 58.73
CA GLU A 46 24.49 -17.39 58.03
C GLU A 46 22.98 -17.59 58.18
N VAL A 47 22.34 -17.10 59.25
CA VAL A 47 20.89 -17.21 59.46
C VAL A 47 20.14 -16.28 58.51
N SER A 48 20.54 -15.00 58.42
CA SER A 48 19.99 -14.04 57.46
C SER A 48 20.16 -14.50 56.01
N THR A 49 21.31 -15.10 55.70
CA THR A 49 21.60 -15.68 54.38
C THR A 49 20.71 -16.89 54.09
N ALA A 50 20.55 -17.80 55.04
CA ALA A 50 19.69 -18.98 54.90
C ALA A 50 18.21 -18.61 54.76
N VAL A 51 17.75 -17.59 55.50
CA VAL A 51 16.36 -17.10 55.42
C VAL A 51 16.08 -16.43 54.06
N ALA A 52 17.00 -15.59 53.57
CA ALA A 52 16.88 -15.00 52.23
C ALA A 52 16.89 -16.07 51.12
N ALA A 53 17.74 -17.10 51.25
CA ALA A 53 17.78 -18.23 50.33
C ALA A 53 16.48 -19.05 50.36
N LEU A 54 15.90 -19.28 51.55
CA LEU A 54 14.62 -19.99 51.70
C LEU A 54 13.48 -19.23 51.00
N PHE A 55 13.35 -17.92 51.25
CA PHE A 55 12.30 -17.11 50.63
C PHE A 55 12.53 -16.92 49.13
N GLY A 56 13.78 -16.77 48.67
CA GLY A 56 14.10 -16.73 47.23
C GLY A 56 13.76 -18.03 46.52
N ALA A 57 14.07 -19.19 47.13
CA ALA A 57 13.69 -20.50 46.61
C ALA A 57 12.16 -20.68 46.59
N HIS A 58 11.46 -20.18 47.60
CA HIS A 58 10.00 -20.20 47.65
C HIS A 58 9.38 -19.31 46.55
N GLY A 59 9.93 -18.12 46.32
CA GLY A 59 9.52 -17.24 45.22
C GLY A 59 9.72 -17.89 43.85
N GLN A 60 10.84 -18.57 43.62
CA GLN A 60 11.11 -19.31 42.39
C GLN A 60 10.13 -20.48 42.19
N ALA A 61 9.82 -21.23 43.25
CA ALA A 61 8.82 -22.31 43.20
C ALA A 61 7.41 -21.76 42.90
N TYR A 62 7.04 -20.61 43.47
CA TYR A 62 5.78 -19.94 43.18
C TYR A 62 5.70 -19.47 41.72
N GLN A 63 6.78 -18.94 41.14
CA GLN A 63 6.83 -18.54 39.73
C GLN A 63 6.66 -19.74 38.79
N ALA A 64 7.32 -20.87 39.09
CA ALA A 64 7.16 -22.10 38.31
C ALA A 64 5.72 -22.66 38.36
N LEU A 65 5.08 -22.62 39.54
CA LEU A 65 3.69 -23.03 39.70
C LEU A 65 2.73 -22.07 38.98
N SER A 66 3.01 -20.77 39.02
CA SER A 66 2.20 -19.75 38.33
C SER A 66 2.24 -19.92 36.80
N ALA A 67 3.40 -20.29 36.23
CA ALA A 67 3.54 -20.61 34.81
C ALA A 67 2.73 -21.87 34.41
N GLN A 68 2.69 -22.89 35.27
CA GLN A 68 1.84 -24.07 35.04
C GLN A 68 0.35 -23.72 35.11
N ALA A 69 -0.05 -22.87 36.07
CA ALA A 69 -1.42 -22.39 36.19
C ALA A 69 -1.85 -21.55 34.97
N GLN A 70 -0.95 -20.72 34.42
CA GLN A 70 -1.19 -19.96 33.18
C GLN A 70 -1.38 -20.88 31.97
N ALA A 71 -0.53 -21.89 31.81
CA ALA A 71 -0.67 -22.87 30.73
C ALA A 71 -2.01 -23.64 30.83
N PHE A 72 -2.40 -24.03 32.05
CA PHE A 72 -3.70 -24.64 32.29
C PHE A 72 -4.86 -23.68 31.97
N HIS A 73 -4.77 -22.41 32.41
CA HIS A 73 -5.81 -21.42 32.16
C HIS A 73 -5.97 -21.12 30.67
N ALA A 74 -4.87 -20.99 29.93
CA ALA A 74 -4.88 -20.82 28.48
C ALA A 74 -5.55 -22.01 27.79
N GLN A 75 -5.22 -23.24 28.20
CA GLN A 75 -5.88 -24.45 27.71
C GLN A 75 -7.37 -24.49 28.07
N PHE A 76 -7.74 -24.03 29.26
CA PHE A 76 -9.12 -23.98 29.71
C PHE A 76 -9.96 -22.96 28.92
N VAL A 77 -9.43 -21.75 28.69
CA VAL A 77 -10.07 -20.73 27.85
C VAL A 77 -10.16 -21.20 26.40
N GLN A 78 -9.12 -21.83 25.88
CA GLN A 78 -9.13 -22.43 24.54
C GLN A 78 -10.20 -23.54 24.43
N ALA A 79 -10.30 -24.41 25.44
CA ALA A 79 -11.32 -25.46 25.50
C ALA A 79 -12.74 -24.88 25.62
N LEU A 80 -12.91 -23.78 26.36
CA LEU A 80 -14.20 -23.11 26.52
C LEU A 80 -14.64 -22.41 25.23
N THR A 81 -13.74 -21.70 24.55
CA THR A 81 -13.98 -21.06 23.26
C THR A 81 -14.29 -22.09 22.17
N SER A 82 -13.51 -23.17 22.09
CA SER A 82 -13.75 -24.27 21.15
C SER A 82 -15.05 -25.02 21.46
N GLY A 83 -15.38 -25.22 22.74
CA GLY A 83 -16.65 -25.80 23.17
C GLY A 83 -17.85 -24.93 22.78
N GLY A 84 -17.79 -23.62 23.04
CA GLY A 84 -18.81 -22.67 22.60
C GLY A 84 -19.00 -22.66 21.07
N GLY A 85 -17.89 -22.68 20.32
CA GLY A 85 -17.91 -22.80 18.86
C GLY A 85 -18.48 -24.13 18.37
N ALA A 86 -18.22 -25.25 19.06
CA ALA A 86 -18.76 -26.56 18.72
C ALA A 86 -20.29 -26.63 18.92
N TYR A 87 -20.82 -26.01 19.99
CA TYR A 87 -22.27 -25.93 20.19
C TYR A 87 -22.94 -25.02 19.15
N ALA A 88 -22.35 -23.87 18.83
CA ALA A 88 -22.84 -23.01 17.75
C ALA A 88 -22.79 -23.71 16.38
N ALA A 89 -21.72 -24.44 16.08
CA ALA A 89 -21.59 -25.24 14.86
C ALA A 89 -22.58 -26.41 14.82
N ALA A 90 -22.89 -27.04 15.96
CA ALA A 90 -23.90 -28.09 16.05
C ALA A 90 -25.32 -27.55 15.83
N GLU A 91 -25.63 -26.35 16.33
CA GLU A 91 -26.88 -25.65 16.02
C GLU A 91 -26.96 -25.27 14.53
N ALA A 92 -25.86 -24.79 13.93
CA ALA A 92 -25.78 -24.50 12.50
C ALA A 92 -25.93 -25.77 11.62
N ALA A 93 -25.28 -26.87 12.00
CA ALA A 93 -25.40 -28.16 11.32
C ALA A 93 -26.82 -28.74 11.40
N ALA A 94 -27.52 -28.51 12.52
CA ALA A 94 -28.92 -28.88 12.67
C ALA A 94 -29.86 -28.02 11.79
N THR A 95 -29.43 -26.82 11.37
CA THR A 95 -30.21 -25.92 10.51
C THR A 95 -30.04 -26.08 9.00
N SER A 96 -29.09 -26.88 8.49
CA SER A 96 -28.88 -27.05 7.03
C SER A 96 -28.77 -28.50 6.53
N PRO A 97 -29.81 -29.35 6.68
CA PRO A 97 -29.83 -30.73 6.16
C PRO A 97 -29.84 -30.86 4.63
N LEU A 98 -29.90 -29.75 3.88
CA LEU A 98 -30.01 -29.73 2.42
C LEU A 98 -28.71 -29.34 1.71
N LEU A 99 -27.77 -28.67 2.36
CA LEU A 99 -26.58 -28.13 1.69
C LEU A 99 -25.62 -29.23 1.22
N ALA A 100 -25.32 -30.20 2.09
CA ALA A 100 -24.44 -31.32 1.76
C ALA A 100 -24.98 -32.19 0.59
N PRO A 101 -26.26 -32.64 0.59
CA PRO A 101 -26.82 -33.36 -0.56
C PRO A 101 -26.81 -32.57 -1.87
N ILE A 102 -27.05 -31.25 -1.81
CA ILE A 102 -26.98 -30.38 -2.99
C ILE A 102 -25.54 -30.29 -3.51
N ASN A 103 -24.57 -30.08 -2.62
CA ASN A 103 -23.17 -30.03 -3.01
C ASN A 103 -22.67 -31.35 -3.60
N GLU A 104 -23.06 -32.49 -3.04
CA GLU A 104 -22.75 -33.81 -3.59
C GLU A 104 -23.34 -34.01 -4.99
N PHE A 105 -24.58 -33.55 -5.22
CA PHE A 105 -25.17 -33.57 -6.56
C PHE A 105 -24.33 -32.75 -7.55
N PHE A 106 -23.94 -31.52 -7.21
CA PHE A 106 -23.12 -30.69 -8.10
C PHE A 106 -21.72 -31.26 -8.31
N LEU A 107 -21.10 -31.79 -7.25
CA LEU A 107 -19.78 -32.40 -7.30
C LEU A 107 -19.78 -33.66 -8.19
N ALA A 108 -20.81 -34.51 -8.07
CA ALA A 108 -20.95 -35.72 -8.88
C ALA A 108 -21.21 -35.42 -10.37
N ASN A 109 -21.95 -34.35 -10.68
CA ASN A 109 -22.33 -34.02 -12.06
C ASN A 109 -21.37 -33.05 -12.76
N THR A 110 -20.67 -32.20 -12.02
CA THR A 110 -19.83 -31.12 -12.58
C THR A 110 -18.37 -31.17 -12.13
N GLY A 111 -18.03 -32.02 -11.15
CA GLY A 111 -16.69 -32.07 -10.55
C GLY A 111 -16.39 -30.91 -9.60
N ARG A 112 -17.36 -30.06 -9.28
CA ARG A 112 -17.20 -28.86 -8.46
C ARG A 112 -18.47 -28.60 -7.62
N PRO A 113 -18.35 -28.24 -6.33
CA PRO A 113 -19.52 -28.03 -5.49
C PRO A 113 -20.29 -26.77 -5.90
N LEU A 114 -21.55 -26.65 -5.45
CA LEU A 114 -22.32 -25.42 -5.64
C LEU A 114 -21.85 -24.33 -4.68
N ILE A 115 -21.67 -24.68 -3.41
CA ILE A 115 -21.20 -23.82 -2.34
C ILE A 115 -19.99 -24.49 -1.68
N GLY A 116 -18.88 -23.77 -1.56
CA GLY A 116 -17.68 -24.26 -0.89
C GLY A 116 -16.43 -23.55 -1.38
N ASN A 117 -15.37 -23.54 -0.57
CA ASN A 117 -14.12 -22.91 -1.00
C ASN A 117 -13.23 -23.91 -1.75
N GLY A 118 -12.39 -23.36 -2.62
CA GLY A 118 -11.35 -24.10 -3.30
C GLY A 118 -10.24 -24.50 -2.35
N THR A 119 -9.65 -25.67 -2.57
CA THR A 119 -8.54 -26.17 -1.77
C THR A 119 -7.26 -25.39 -2.05
N ASN A 120 -6.50 -25.07 -1.01
CA ASN A 120 -5.18 -24.47 -1.19
C ASN A 120 -4.23 -25.45 -1.91
N GLY A 121 -3.32 -24.92 -2.72
CA GLY A 121 -2.21 -25.66 -3.30
C GLY A 121 -1.17 -26.00 -2.25
N ALA A 122 -0.55 -27.19 -2.37
CA ALA A 122 0.41 -27.67 -1.38
C ALA A 122 1.71 -26.82 -1.34
N PRO A 123 2.17 -26.37 -0.16
CA PRO A 123 3.40 -25.59 -0.02
C PRO A 123 4.64 -26.30 -0.58
N GLY A 124 5.52 -25.53 -1.21
CA GLY A 124 6.77 -26.01 -1.80
C GLY A 124 6.63 -26.82 -3.10
N THR A 125 5.44 -26.93 -3.67
CA THR A 125 5.20 -27.66 -4.94
C THR A 125 4.96 -26.74 -6.13
N GLY A 126 4.58 -25.48 -5.89
CA GLY A 126 4.05 -24.58 -6.92
C GLY A 126 2.68 -25.00 -7.44
N ALA A 127 1.94 -25.88 -6.75
CA ALA A 127 0.60 -26.30 -7.16
C ALA A 127 -0.38 -25.13 -7.08
N ASN A 128 -1.25 -25.01 -8.07
CA ASN A 128 -2.31 -24.01 -8.07
C ASN A 128 -3.34 -24.30 -6.95
N GLY A 129 -3.99 -23.24 -6.47
CA GLY A 129 -5.21 -23.38 -5.69
C GLY A 129 -6.37 -23.87 -6.56
N GLY A 130 -7.28 -24.62 -5.96
CA GLY A 130 -8.53 -25.03 -6.60
C GLY A 130 -9.52 -23.88 -6.68
N ASP A 131 -10.41 -23.91 -7.65
CA ASP A 131 -11.47 -22.89 -7.77
C ASP A 131 -12.53 -23.09 -6.67
N GLY A 132 -13.23 -22.01 -6.29
CA GLY A 132 -14.35 -22.05 -5.33
C GLY A 132 -15.57 -22.86 -5.82
N GLY A 133 -16.70 -22.85 -5.14
CA GLY A 133 -17.96 -23.43 -5.63
C GLY A 133 -18.54 -22.61 -6.80
N TRP A 134 -19.48 -23.18 -7.55
CA TRP A 134 -20.12 -22.48 -8.68
C TRP A 134 -20.87 -21.21 -8.26
N LEU A 135 -21.58 -21.25 -7.14
CA LEU A 135 -22.43 -20.15 -6.68
C LEU A 135 -21.72 -19.31 -5.60
N ILE A 136 -21.35 -19.93 -4.47
CA ILE A 136 -20.64 -19.25 -3.37
C ILE A 136 -19.35 -20.00 -3.08
N GLY A 137 -18.21 -19.34 -3.22
CA GLY A 137 -16.94 -19.95 -2.88
C GLY A 137 -15.73 -19.09 -3.18
N ASN A 138 -14.84 -19.01 -2.20
CA ASN A 138 -13.52 -18.45 -2.42
C ASN A 138 -12.64 -19.44 -3.18
N GLY A 139 -11.74 -18.96 -4.04
CA GLY A 139 -10.69 -19.77 -4.60
C GLY A 139 -9.63 -20.13 -3.55
N GLY A 140 -8.98 -21.27 -3.71
CA GLY A 140 -7.88 -21.68 -2.85
C GLY A 140 -6.61 -20.87 -3.11
N ALA A 141 -5.79 -20.68 -2.08
CA ALA A 141 -4.48 -20.06 -2.23
C ALA A 141 -3.52 -20.96 -3.03
N GLY A 142 -2.65 -20.37 -3.85
CA GLY A 142 -1.59 -21.09 -4.54
C GLY A 142 -0.52 -21.61 -3.58
N GLY A 143 0.00 -22.80 -3.85
CA GLY A 143 1.12 -23.39 -3.13
C GLY A 143 2.42 -22.66 -3.42
N SER A 144 3.26 -22.47 -2.40
CA SER A 144 4.58 -21.87 -2.61
C SER A 144 5.48 -22.74 -3.50
N GLY A 145 6.41 -22.13 -4.22
CA GLY A 145 7.35 -22.82 -5.10
C GLY A 145 8.44 -23.58 -4.35
N ALA A 146 9.00 -24.60 -4.98
CA ALA A 146 10.09 -25.39 -4.40
C ALA A 146 11.37 -24.54 -4.24
N ALA A 147 12.07 -24.70 -3.12
CA ALA A 147 13.45 -24.23 -3.01
C ALA A 147 14.38 -25.10 -3.85
N GLY A 148 15.40 -24.51 -4.47
CA GLY A 148 16.34 -25.23 -5.34
C GLY A 148 17.50 -24.37 -5.84
N VAL A 149 18.24 -24.88 -6.82
CA VAL A 149 19.29 -24.13 -7.53
C VAL A 149 18.70 -22.84 -8.10
N ASN A 150 17.65 -22.99 -8.90
CA ASN A 150 16.66 -21.95 -9.14
C ASN A 150 15.48 -22.16 -8.20
N GLY A 151 14.81 -21.08 -7.84
CA GLY A 151 13.53 -21.18 -7.15
C GLY A 151 12.44 -21.67 -8.11
N GLY A 152 11.61 -22.62 -7.67
CA GLY A 152 10.40 -23.00 -8.38
C GLY A 152 9.37 -21.88 -8.37
N ALA A 153 8.53 -21.77 -9.40
CA ALA A 153 7.44 -20.79 -9.40
C ALA A 153 6.41 -21.12 -8.31
N GLY A 154 5.78 -20.09 -7.76
CA GLY A 154 4.57 -20.25 -6.95
C GLY A 154 3.37 -20.63 -7.82
N GLY A 155 2.45 -21.40 -7.26
CA GLY A 155 1.20 -21.76 -7.93
C GLY A 155 0.24 -20.58 -7.99
N ASN A 156 -0.60 -20.55 -9.01
CA ASN A 156 -1.63 -19.53 -9.11
C ASN A 156 -2.72 -19.75 -8.06
N GLY A 157 -3.37 -18.69 -7.61
CA GLY A 157 -4.60 -18.79 -6.82
C GLY A 157 -5.76 -19.29 -7.67
N GLY A 158 -6.69 -20.01 -7.04
CA GLY A 158 -7.93 -20.47 -7.70
C GLY A 158 -8.93 -19.33 -7.89
N ALA A 159 -9.80 -19.44 -8.88
CA ALA A 159 -10.84 -18.45 -9.10
C ALA A 159 -11.99 -18.57 -8.09
N GLY A 160 -12.64 -17.44 -7.79
CA GLY A 160 -13.91 -17.42 -7.05
C GLY A 160 -15.08 -18.03 -7.85
N GLY A 161 -16.22 -18.23 -7.18
CA GLY A 161 -17.47 -18.67 -7.80
C GLY A 161 -18.21 -17.59 -8.60
N LEU A 162 -19.54 -17.65 -8.66
CA LEU A 162 -20.33 -16.46 -9.03
C LEU A 162 -20.16 -15.36 -7.98
N ILE A 163 -20.15 -15.78 -6.71
CA ILE A 163 -19.90 -14.99 -5.52
C ILE A 163 -18.70 -15.57 -4.78
N GLY A 164 -17.62 -14.82 -4.65
CA GLY A 164 -16.51 -15.23 -3.79
C GLY A 164 -15.17 -14.63 -4.18
N ASN A 165 -14.24 -14.71 -3.26
CA ASN A 165 -12.92 -14.13 -3.42
C ASN A 165 -12.05 -15.01 -4.33
N GLY A 166 -11.20 -14.41 -5.16
CA GLY A 166 -10.12 -15.13 -5.81
C GLY A 166 -9.04 -15.48 -4.80
N GLY A 167 -8.46 -16.67 -4.92
CA GLY A 167 -7.40 -17.13 -4.02
C GLY A 167 -6.10 -16.35 -4.23
N ALA A 168 -5.31 -16.17 -3.18
CA ALA A 168 -3.98 -15.55 -3.29
C ALA A 168 -3.02 -16.43 -4.12
N GLY A 169 -2.12 -15.82 -4.89
CA GLY A 169 -1.04 -16.51 -5.57
C GLY A 169 0.03 -17.01 -4.59
N GLY A 170 0.63 -18.15 -4.89
CA GLY A 170 1.69 -18.76 -4.08
C GLY A 170 3.01 -18.00 -4.19
N ALA A 171 3.78 -17.94 -3.10
CA ALA A 171 5.13 -17.37 -3.11
C ALA A 171 6.08 -18.21 -3.99
N GLY A 172 6.97 -17.56 -4.71
CA GLY A 172 8.06 -18.19 -5.43
C GLY A 172 9.07 -18.84 -4.49
N GLY A 173 9.70 -19.91 -4.96
CA GLY A 173 10.68 -20.66 -4.22
C GLY A 173 12.01 -19.91 -4.05
N ARG A 174 12.72 -20.22 -2.96
CA ARG A 174 14.07 -19.71 -2.71
C ARG A 174 15.09 -20.34 -3.67
N ALA A 175 15.97 -19.52 -4.22
CA ALA A 175 17.13 -19.97 -4.99
C ALA A 175 18.41 -19.95 -4.15
N SER A 176 19.19 -21.04 -4.21
CA SER A 176 20.48 -21.12 -3.54
C SER A 176 21.62 -20.50 -4.37
N THR A 177 21.59 -20.66 -5.69
CA THR A 177 22.65 -20.15 -6.58
C THR A 177 22.17 -19.48 -7.86
N GLY A 178 20.91 -19.65 -8.25
CA GLY A 178 20.31 -19.05 -9.43
C GLY A 178 19.23 -18.02 -9.09
N THR A 179 18.28 -17.81 -10.02
CA THR A 179 17.22 -16.81 -9.84
C THR A 179 16.14 -17.30 -8.89
N GLY A 180 15.63 -16.40 -8.04
CA GLY A 180 14.45 -16.66 -7.23
C GLY A 180 13.25 -17.05 -8.10
N GLY A 181 12.38 -17.92 -7.59
CA GLY A 181 11.20 -18.35 -8.34
C GLY A 181 10.19 -17.21 -8.49
N ALA A 182 9.48 -17.12 -9.60
CA ALA A 182 8.40 -16.13 -9.71
C ALA A 182 7.25 -16.46 -8.75
N GLY A 183 6.56 -15.44 -8.26
CA GLY A 183 5.28 -15.61 -7.56
C GLY A 183 4.19 -16.06 -8.51
N GLY A 184 3.23 -16.84 -8.00
CA GLY A 184 2.04 -17.24 -8.76
C GLY A 184 1.06 -16.07 -8.92
N ALA A 185 0.25 -16.07 -9.96
CA ALA A 185 -0.78 -15.06 -10.13
C ALA A 185 -1.90 -15.23 -9.10
N GLY A 186 -2.57 -14.13 -8.74
CA GLY A 186 -3.79 -14.17 -7.96
C GLY A 186 -4.95 -14.75 -8.78
N GLY A 187 -5.87 -15.43 -8.10
CA GLY A 187 -7.09 -15.94 -8.72
C GLY A 187 -8.06 -14.82 -9.07
N ALA A 188 -8.86 -14.99 -10.12
CA ALA A 188 -9.90 -14.03 -10.44
C ALA A 188 -10.97 -13.98 -9.33
N ALA A 189 -11.52 -12.79 -9.08
CA ALA A 189 -12.71 -12.64 -8.24
C ALA A 189 -13.89 -13.43 -8.83
N GLY A 190 -14.92 -13.64 -8.02
CA GLY A 190 -16.16 -14.21 -8.49
C GLY A 190 -16.81 -13.35 -9.58
N MET A 191 -17.52 -13.99 -10.51
CA MET A 191 -18.01 -13.32 -11.73
C MET A 191 -18.85 -12.07 -11.47
N LEU A 192 -19.62 -12.07 -10.37
CA LEU A 192 -20.48 -10.95 -9.98
C LEU A 192 -19.86 -10.14 -8.84
N PHE A 193 -19.55 -10.81 -7.73
CA PHE A 193 -19.08 -10.18 -6.50
C PHE A 193 -17.93 -10.98 -5.86
N GLY A 194 -17.03 -10.29 -5.15
CA GLY A 194 -15.89 -10.88 -4.45
C GLY A 194 -14.62 -10.05 -4.61
N ALA A 195 -13.62 -10.25 -3.75
CA ALA A 195 -12.29 -9.67 -3.92
C ALA A 195 -11.50 -10.45 -4.97
N ALA A 196 -10.72 -9.79 -5.83
CA ALA A 196 -9.75 -10.50 -6.67
C ALA A 196 -8.54 -10.93 -5.83
N GLY A 197 -7.95 -12.08 -6.17
CA GLY A 197 -6.81 -12.63 -5.47
C GLY A 197 -5.56 -11.76 -5.64
N VAL A 198 -4.81 -11.59 -4.56
CA VAL A 198 -3.48 -10.97 -4.64
C VAL A 198 -2.51 -11.88 -5.36
N GLY A 199 -1.59 -11.34 -6.15
CA GLY A 199 -0.45 -12.08 -6.68
C GLY A 199 0.40 -12.66 -5.55
N GLY A 200 1.29 -13.59 -5.86
CA GLY A 200 2.24 -14.24 -4.95
C GLY A 200 3.61 -13.54 -4.93
N PRO A 201 4.40 -13.64 -3.85
CA PRO A 201 5.75 -13.05 -3.82
C PRO A 201 6.72 -13.68 -4.77
N GLY A 202 7.63 -12.87 -5.30
CA GLY A 202 8.86 -13.38 -5.88
C GLY A 202 9.72 -14.06 -4.81
N GLY A 203 10.34 -15.16 -5.18
CA GLY A 203 11.24 -15.93 -4.34
C GLY A 203 12.57 -15.20 -4.11
N PHE A 204 13.16 -15.43 -2.95
CA PHE A 204 14.46 -14.88 -2.59
C PHE A 204 15.62 -15.56 -3.36
N ALA A 205 16.68 -14.81 -3.68
CA ALA A 205 17.91 -15.35 -4.29
C ALA A 205 19.17 -15.07 -3.44
N ALA A 206 19.92 -16.12 -3.11
CA ALA A 206 21.05 -16.05 -2.17
C ALA A 206 22.42 -15.75 -2.81
N ALA A 207 22.58 -15.93 -4.12
CA ALA A 207 23.89 -15.89 -4.76
C ALA A 207 24.29 -14.51 -5.29
N PHE A 208 25.60 -14.31 -5.34
CA PHE A 208 26.22 -13.15 -5.98
C PHE A 208 25.81 -13.04 -7.45
N GLY A 209 25.31 -11.87 -7.84
CA GLY A 209 24.83 -11.58 -9.19
C GLY A 209 23.49 -12.22 -9.57
N ALA A 210 22.82 -12.92 -8.65
CA ALA A 210 21.51 -13.51 -8.91
C ALA A 210 20.40 -12.44 -8.88
N THR A 211 19.25 -12.75 -9.48
CA THR A 211 18.08 -11.87 -9.44
C THR A 211 16.99 -12.50 -8.58
N GLY A 212 16.36 -11.70 -7.73
CA GLY A 212 15.17 -12.10 -7.00
C GLY A 212 14.04 -12.47 -7.97
N GLY A 213 13.14 -13.35 -7.56
CA GLY A 213 12.01 -13.73 -8.39
C GLY A 213 11.07 -12.55 -8.64
N ALA A 214 10.43 -12.49 -9.80
CA ALA A 214 9.37 -11.51 -10.02
C ALA A 214 8.15 -11.82 -9.14
N GLY A 215 7.42 -10.80 -8.70
CA GLY A 215 6.11 -10.97 -8.10
C GLY A 215 5.09 -11.48 -9.13
N GLY A 216 4.11 -12.25 -8.68
CA GLY A 216 2.99 -12.68 -9.53
C GLY A 216 2.00 -11.55 -9.76
N ALA A 217 1.31 -11.54 -10.90
CA ALA A 217 0.27 -10.55 -11.16
C ALA A 217 -0.94 -10.73 -10.21
N GLY A 218 -1.67 -9.64 -9.94
CA GLY A 218 -2.96 -9.71 -9.28
C GLY A 218 -4.02 -10.39 -10.16
N GLY A 219 -5.03 -10.99 -9.51
CA GLY A 219 -6.18 -11.57 -10.21
C GLY A 219 -7.09 -10.50 -10.81
N ASN A 220 -7.85 -10.83 -11.85
CA ASN A 220 -8.82 -9.88 -12.41
C ASN A 220 -10.08 -9.80 -11.54
N GLY A 221 -10.71 -8.62 -11.51
CA GLY A 221 -12.02 -8.42 -10.91
C GLY A 221 -13.15 -8.99 -11.76
N GLY A 222 -14.21 -9.48 -11.09
CA GLY A 222 -15.53 -9.71 -11.68
C GLY A 222 -16.35 -8.43 -11.74
N LEU A 223 -17.63 -8.51 -12.12
CA LEU A 223 -18.43 -7.34 -12.56
C LEU A 223 -18.31 -6.10 -11.66
N PHE A 224 -18.35 -6.28 -10.34
CA PHE A 224 -18.28 -5.21 -9.33
C PHE A 224 -17.01 -5.24 -8.47
N ALA A 225 -16.03 -6.07 -8.84
CA ALA A 225 -14.83 -6.27 -8.06
C ALA A 225 -13.65 -5.49 -8.64
N ASP A 226 -12.85 -4.93 -7.75
CA ASP A 226 -11.56 -4.37 -8.11
C ASP A 226 -10.59 -5.48 -8.53
N GLY A 227 -9.59 -5.10 -9.31
CA GLY A 227 -8.47 -5.97 -9.63
C GLY A 227 -7.62 -6.27 -8.40
N GLY A 228 -7.00 -7.44 -8.40
CA GLY A 228 -6.15 -7.91 -7.31
C GLY A 228 -4.81 -7.17 -7.31
N VAL A 229 -4.18 -7.11 -6.14
CA VAL A 229 -2.86 -6.49 -5.99
C VAL A 229 -1.79 -7.37 -6.62
N GLY A 230 -0.87 -6.78 -7.37
CA GLY A 230 0.33 -7.43 -7.85
C GLY A 230 1.28 -7.80 -6.72
N GLY A 231 2.03 -8.88 -6.90
CA GLY A 231 2.93 -9.36 -5.88
C GLY A 231 4.21 -8.56 -5.76
N ALA A 232 4.73 -8.38 -4.55
CA ALA A 232 6.09 -7.89 -4.34
C ALA A 232 7.13 -8.80 -5.03
N GLY A 233 8.16 -8.18 -5.60
CA GLY A 233 9.35 -8.86 -6.10
C GLY A 233 10.23 -9.43 -4.99
N GLY A 234 10.99 -10.47 -5.31
CA GLY A 234 11.87 -11.17 -4.38
C GLY A 234 13.13 -10.36 -4.05
N ALA A 235 13.58 -10.45 -2.80
CA ALA A 235 14.83 -9.84 -2.34
C ALA A 235 16.07 -10.71 -2.68
N THR A 236 17.26 -10.12 -2.59
CA THR A 236 18.54 -10.83 -2.75
C THR A 236 19.60 -10.42 -1.74
N ASP A 237 20.54 -11.33 -1.44
CA ASP A 237 21.70 -11.05 -0.55
C ASP A 237 22.87 -10.39 -1.27
N ALA A 238 22.95 -10.49 -2.60
CA ALA A 238 24.12 -10.05 -3.35
C ALA A 238 23.79 -9.87 -4.85
N GLY A 239 22.60 -9.37 -5.15
CA GLY A 239 22.02 -9.42 -6.49
C GLY A 239 21.15 -8.21 -6.83
N THR A 240 20.38 -8.34 -7.91
CA THR A 240 19.31 -7.38 -8.24
C THR A 240 17.98 -7.86 -7.67
N GLY A 241 17.19 -6.95 -7.12
CA GLY A 241 15.85 -7.27 -6.66
C GLY A 241 14.94 -7.70 -7.82
N GLY A 242 14.01 -8.60 -7.55
CA GLY A 242 13.00 -9.00 -8.53
C GLY A 242 11.98 -7.90 -8.77
N ALA A 243 11.41 -7.81 -9.97
CA ALA A 243 10.35 -6.85 -10.24
C ALA A 243 9.06 -7.19 -9.47
N GLY A 244 8.27 -6.19 -9.13
CA GLY A 244 6.89 -6.39 -8.68
C GLY A 244 6.01 -6.92 -9.80
N GLY A 245 4.98 -7.68 -9.45
CA GLY A 245 3.94 -8.12 -10.35
C GLY A 245 2.95 -6.99 -10.62
N SER A 246 2.35 -6.98 -11.80
CA SER A 246 1.31 -6.00 -12.14
C SER A 246 0.04 -6.20 -11.30
N GLY A 247 -0.71 -5.13 -11.08
CA GLY A 247 -2.09 -5.24 -10.61
C GLY A 247 -2.98 -5.96 -11.63
N GLY A 248 -4.03 -6.62 -11.14
CA GLY A 248 -5.06 -7.20 -12.00
C GLY A 248 -6.00 -6.13 -12.54
N ASN A 249 -6.70 -6.40 -13.64
CA ASN A 249 -7.68 -5.46 -14.16
C ASN A 249 -8.96 -5.47 -13.31
N GLY A 250 -9.61 -4.31 -13.15
CA GLY A 250 -10.93 -4.23 -12.55
C GLY A 250 -12.00 -4.83 -13.47
N GLY A 251 -13.09 -5.34 -12.89
CA GLY A 251 -14.28 -5.65 -13.69
C GLY A 251 -15.07 -4.39 -14.04
N LEU A 252 -16.23 -4.53 -14.68
CA LEU A 252 -16.95 -3.40 -15.33
C LEU A 252 -17.07 -2.14 -14.45
N PHE A 253 -17.33 -2.30 -13.16
CA PHE A 253 -17.43 -1.21 -12.18
C PHE A 253 -16.24 -1.11 -11.22
N GLY A 254 -15.33 -2.09 -11.26
CA GLY A 254 -14.19 -2.16 -10.35
C GLY A 254 -13.00 -1.35 -10.83
N ALA A 255 -12.26 -0.81 -9.88
CA ALA A 255 -10.97 -0.20 -10.12
C ALA A 255 -9.91 -1.25 -10.49
N GLY A 256 -8.86 -0.81 -11.18
CA GLY A 256 -7.68 -1.63 -11.40
C GLY A 256 -6.97 -1.94 -10.08
N GLY A 257 -6.41 -3.13 -10.01
CA GLY A 257 -5.58 -3.57 -8.90
C GLY A 257 -4.24 -2.84 -8.89
N THR A 258 -3.60 -2.81 -7.73
CA THR A 258 -2.39 -2.01 -7.55
C THR A 258 -1.17 -2.83 -7.93
N GLY A 259 -0.15 -2.21 -8.51
CA GLY A 259 1.12 -2.87 -8.79
C GLY A 259 1.84 -3.30 -7.51
N GLY A 260 2.54 -4.43 -7.57
CA GLY A 260 3.37 -4.91 -6.48
C GLY A 260 4.68 -4.13 -6.36
N PRO A 261 5.25 -3.97 -5.16
CA PRO A 261 6.53 -3.29 -5.02
C PRO A 261 7.68 -4.14 -5.56
N GLY A 262 8.74 -3.47 -6.03
CA GLY A 262 9.98 -4.13 -6.42
C GLY A 262 10.75 -4.70 -5.22
N GLY A 263 11.51 -5.76 -5.47
CA GLY A 263 12.34 -6.41 -4.46
C GLY A 263 13.60 -5.61 -4.12
N PHE A 264 14.13 -5.84 -2.92
CA PHE A 264 15.43 -5.29 -2.50
C PHE A 264 16.60 -6.00 -3.22
N GLY A 265 17.64 -5.26 -3.60
CA GLY A 265 18.88 -5.86 -4.10
C GLY A 265 20.11 -4.97 -3.95
N ILE A 266 21.25 -5.57 -3.59
CA ILE A 266 22.51 -4.82 -3.39
C ILE A 266 22.97 -4.11 -4.67
N PHE A 267 22.89 -4.78 -5.82
CA PHE A 267 23.35 -4.28 -7.12
C PHE A 267 22.26 -3.61 -7.95
N GLY A 268 21.07 -3.44 -7.39
CA GLY A 268 19.95 -2.75 -8.03
C GLY A 268 18.63 -3.19 -7.44
N GLY A 269 17.72 -2.23 -7.28
CA GLY A 269 16.37 -2.51 -6.83
C GLY A 269 15.53 -3.09 -7.95
N GLY A 270 14.57 -3.95 -7.62
CA GLY A 270 13.58 -4.40 -8.58
C GLY A 270 12.63 -3.26 -8.97
N ALA A 271 12.17 -3.22 -10.21
CA ALA A 271 11.12 -2.27 -10.59
C ALA A 271 9.82 -2.58 -9.85
N GLY A 272 9.01 -1.57 -9.56
CA GLY A 272 7.62 -1.76 -9.16
C GLY A 272 6.79 -2.29 -10.33
N GLY A 273 5.76 -3.08 -10.04
CA GLY A 273 4.81 -3.54 -11.03
C GLY A 273 3.83 -2.43 -11.42
N ASP A 274 3.31 -2.48 -12.62
CA ASP A 274 2.31 -1.51 -13.08
C ASP A 274 0.96 -1.73 -12.39
N GLY A 275 0.17 -0.68 -12.24
CA GLY A 275 -1.23 -0.77 -11.85
C GLY A 275 -2.07 -1.40 -12.95
N GLY A 276 -3.10 -2.14 -12.58
CA GLY A 276 -4.08 -2.68 -13.51
C GLY A 276 -5.02 -1.59 -14.04
N SER A 277 -5.62 -1.82 -15.20
CA SER A 277 -6.63 -0.91 -15.75
C SER A 277 -7.94 -1.04 -14.99
N GLY A 278 -8.68 0.06 -14.85
CA GLY A 278 -10.08 0.01 -14.42
C GLY A 278 -10.98 -0.62 -15.49
N GLY A 279 -12.11 -1.21 -15.07
CA GLY A 279 -13.15 -1.57 -16.03
C GLY A 279 -13.89 -0.34 -16.56
N LEU A 280 -14.96 -0.51 -17.33
CA LEU A 280 -15.65 0.57 -18.06
C LEU A 280 -15.96 1.82 -17.23
N PHE A 281 -16.26 1.66 -15.94
CA PHE A 281 -16.54 2.74 -14.97
C PHE A 281 -15.48 2.86 -13.86
N GLY A 282 -14.47 2.00 -13.84
CA GLY A 282 -13.48 1.93 -12.77
C GLY A 282 -12.34 2.94 -12.93
N ALA A 283 -11.72 3.28 -11.80
CA ALA A 283 -10.43 3.99 -11.78
C ALA A 283 -9.29 3.05 -12.17
N GLY A 284 -8.18 3.63 -12.61
CA GLY A 284 -6.94 2.88 -12.77
C GLY A 284 -6.30 2.53 -11.43
N GLY A 285 -5.59 1.39 -11.38
CA GLY A 285 -4.83 0.97 -10.21
C GLY A 285 -3.53 1.75 -10.06
N THR A 286 -3.04 1.96 -8.84
CA THR A 286 -1.76 2.65 -8.62
C THR A 286 -0.59 1.74 -9.00
N GLY A 287 0.49 2.32 -9.54
CA GLY A 287 1.75 1.60 -9.74
C GLY A 287 2.43 1.24 -8.42
N GLY A 288 3.18 0.13 -8.42
CA GLY A 288 3.97 -0.31 -7.28
C GLY A 288 5.25 0.52 -7.12
N SER A 289 5.72 0.68 -5.89
CA SER A 289 7.01 1.35 -5.64
C SER A 289 8.19 0.52 -6.14
N GLY A 290 9.24 1.18 -6.61
CA GLY A 290 10.51 0.54 -6.89
C GLY A 290 11.19 0.02 -5.62
N GLY A 291 11.95 -1.07 -5.75
CA GLY A 291 12.71 -1.66 -4.67
C GLY A 291 13.95 -0.84 -4.33
N THR A 292 14.39 -0.92 -3.07
CA THR A 292 15.63 -0.25 -2.64
C THR A 292 16.87 -1.01 -3.10
N SER A 293 17.97 -0.29 -3.32
CA SER A 293 19.29 -0.87 -3.53
C SER A 293 20.32 -0.35 -2.54
N ILE A 294 21.54 -0.90 -2.55
CA ILE A 294 22.68 -0.36 -1.79
C ILE A 294 23.65 0.41 -2.70
N ILE A 295 24.20 -0.22 -3.74
CA ILE A 295 25.39 0.33 -4.43
C ILE A 295 25.10 0.86 -5.84
N ASN A 296 23.96 0.48 -6.43
CA ASN A 296 23.59 0.88 -7.79
C ASN A 296 22.31 1.71 -7.79
N VAL A 297 21.55 1.71 -8.89
CA VAL A 297 20.29 2.45 -8.99
C VAL A 297 19.17 1.69 -8.27
N GLY A 298 18.37 2.43 -7.50
CA GLY A 298 17.11 1.93 -6.96
C GLY A 298 16.16 1.52 -8.09
N GLY A 299 15.17 0.68 -7.78
CA GLY A 299 14.19 0.25 -8.76
C GLY A 299 13.31 1.41 -9.23
N ASN A 300 12.90 1.41 -10.48
CA ASN A 300 11.90 2.37 -10.94
C ASN A 300 10.53 2.04 -10.33
N GLY A 301 9.70 3.05 -10.09
CA GLY A 301 8.28 2.84 -9.78
C GLY A 301 7.52 2.33 -11.00
N GLY A 302 6.49 1.52 -10.76
CA GLY A 302 5.59 1.05 -11.82
C GLY A 302 4.64 2.13 -12.30
N ALA A 303 4.15 2.03 -13.54
CA ALA A 303 3.15 2.94 -14.06
C ALA A 303 1.82 2.78 -13.32
N GLY A 304 1.03 3.86 -13.22
CA GLY A 304 -0.37 3.76 -12.88
C GLY A 304 -1.17 3.17 -14.03
N GLY A 305 -2.22 2.42 -13.73
CA GLY A 305 -3.14 1.89 -14.73
C GLY A 305 -4.12 2.95 -15.22
N ASP A 306 -4.68 2.74 -16.41
CA ASP A 306 -5.66 3.67 -16.99
C ASP A 306 -7.06 3.47 -16.40
N ALA A 307 -7.87 4.53 -16.40
CA ALA A 307 -9.29 4.45 -16.05
C ALA A 307 -10.18 3.96 -17.21
N GLY A 308 -11.40 3.53 -16.87
CA GLY A 308 -12.41 3.07 -17.83
C GLY A 308 -12.95 4.12 -18.78
N MET A 309 -13.32 3.70 -19.99
CA MET A 309 -13.76 4.62 -21.07
C MET A 309 -14.89 5.59 -20.69
N LEU A 310 -15.86 5.15 -19.89
CA LEU A 310 -17.07 5.90 -19.53
C LEU A 310 -17.03 6.43 -18.11
N SER A 311 -15.88 6.35 -17.43
CA SER A 311 -15.84 6.69 -16.02
C SER A 311 -15.94 8.20 -15.80
N LEU A 312 -17.13 8.65 -15.40
CA LEU A 312 -17.33 10.02 -14.93
C LEU A 312 -16.70 10.15 -13.54
N GLY A 313 -15.52 10.75 -13.49
CA GLY A 313 -14.87 11.11 -12.23
C GLY A 313 -13.85 10.10 -11.71
N ALA A 314 -13.77 8.89 -12.26
CA ALA A 314 -12.61 8.06 -11.97
C ALA A 314 -11.37 8.59 -12.68
N ALA A 315 -10.24 8.46 -11.99
CA ALA A 315 -8.95 8.91 -12.46
C ALA A 315 -8.11 7.72 -12.91
N GLY A 316 -7.17 7.99 -13.81
CA GLY A 316 -6.03 7.10 -13.98
C GLY A 316 -5.30 6.92 -12.66
N GLY A 317 -4.72 5.74 -12.47
CA GLY A 317 -3.98 5.40 -11.27
C GLY A 317 -2.72 6.24 -11.13
N ALA A 318 -2.31 6.53 -9.90
CA ALA A 318 -1.03 7.22 -9.70
C ALA A 318 0.15 6.31 -10.04
N GLY A 319 1.23 6.89 -10.56
CA GLY A 319 2.50 6.21 -10.74
C GLY A 319 3.13 5.84 -9.40
N GLY A 320 3.74 4.66 -9.36
CA GLY A 320 4.49 4.19 -8.21
C GLY A 320 5.76 5.01 -8.00
N SER A 321 6.21 5.13 -6.77
CA SER A 321 7.40 5.90 -6.47
C SER A 321 8.70 5.15 -6.78
N GLY A 322 9.78 5.86 -7.12
CA GLY A 322 11.10 5.27 -7.32
C GLY A 322 11.74 4.77 -6.02
N GLY A 323 12.55 3.71 -6.13
CA GLY A 323 13.30 3.11 -5.03
C GLY A 323 14.55 3.91 -4.67
N SER A 324 14.93 3.86 -3.40
CA SER A 324 16.07 4.60 -2.86
C SER A 324 17.39 3.84 -2.99
N SER A 325 18.51 4.56 -3.02
CA SER A 325 19.87 3.97 -2.93
C SER A 325 20.81 4.82 -2.05
N PRO A 326 21.53 4.23 -1.09
CA PRO A 326 22.44 4.92 -0.17
C PRO A 326 23.80 5.21 -0.80
N ASP A 327 24.28 4.40 -1.73
CA ASP A 327 25.60 4.55 -2.37
C ASP A 327 25.50 4.63 -3.90
N GLY A 328 24.29 4.66 -4.46
CA GLY A 328 24.07 4.80 -5.90
C GLY A 328 22.93 5.75 -6.24
N GLY A 329 22.40 5.68 -7.47
CA GLY A 329 21.31 6.53 -7.93
C GLY A 329 19.93 6.15 -7.38
N GLY A 330 19.03 7.12 -7.25
CA GLY A 330 17.62 6.84 -6.99
C GLY A 330 16.90 6.34 -8.25
N GLY A 331 15.94 5.43 -8.08
CA GLY A 331 15.09 4.96 -9.17
C GLY A 331 14.10 6.04 -9.64
N ALA A 332 13.72 6.02 -10.91
CA ALA A 332 12.72 6.96 -11.41
C ALA A 332 11.32 6.65 -10.84
N GLY A 333 10.49 7.67 -10.67
CA GLY A 333 9.06 7.50 -10.42
C GLY A 333 8.33 6.98 -11.67
N GLY A 334 7.30 6.18 -11.45
CA GLY A 334 6.43 5.66 -12.51
C GLY A 334 5.52 6.74 -13.07
N ILE A 335 5.12 6.60 -14.33
CA ILE A 335 4.15 7.51 -14.95
C ILE A 335 2.76 7.32 -14.32
N GLY A 336 1.97 8.38 -14.21
CA GLY A 336 0.55 8.29 -13.88
C GLY A 336 -0.23 7.71 -15.06
N GLY A 337 -1.25 6.90 -14.76
CA GLY A 337 -2.15 6.34 -15.77
C GLY A 337 -3.10 7.38 -16.34
N ASP A 338 -3.61 7.12 -17.53
CA ASP A 338 -4.51 8.04 -18.22
C ASP A 338 -5.94 7.96 -17.64
N GLY A 339 -6.68 9.06 -17.73
CA GLY A 339 -8.11 9.11 -17.48
C GLY A 339 -8.88 8.28 -18.51
N GLY A 340 -10.19 8.11 -18.30
CA GLY A 340 -11.04 7.39 -19.23
C GLY A 340 -11.03 8.05 -20.62
N THR A 341 -11.23 7.27 -21.67
CA THR A 341 -11.10 7.77 -23.06
C THR A 341 -11.95 9.02 -23.35
N LEU A 342 -13.13 9.12 -22.73
CA LEU A 342 -14.05 10.25 -22.90
C LEU A 342 -13.99 11.27 -21.75
N PHE A 343 -13.96 10.78 -20.51
CA PHE A 343 -14.00 11.58 -19.28
C PHE A 343 -12.99 11.07 -18.26
N GLY A 344 -12.64 11.92 -17.31
CA GLY A 344 -11.80 11.53 -16.16
C GLY A 344 -10.45 12.21 -16.20
N SER A 345 -9.85 12.37 -15.02
CA SER A 345 -8.53 12.99 -14.88
C SER A 345 -7.41 11.97 -15.04
N GLY A 346 -6.26 12.42 -15.55
CA GLY A 346 -5.05 11.61 -15.48
C GLY A 346 -4.55 11.45 -14.04
N GLY A 347 -3.90 10.33 -13.77
CA GLY A 347 -3.25 10.02 -12.51
C GLY A 347 -1.99 10.84 -12.30
N ALA A 348 -1.63 11.10 -11.04
CA ALA A 348 -0.37 11.77 -10.72
C ALA A 348 0.84 10.89 -11.06
N GLY A 349 1.94 11.51 -11.48
CA GLY A 349 3.22 10.82 -11.64
C GLY A 349 3.84 10.45 -10.30
N GLY A 350 4.56 9.33 -10.27
CA GLY A 350 5.29 8.87 -9.11
C GLY A 350 6.48 9.77 -8.78
N VAL A 351 6.78 9.90 -7.50
CA VAL A 351 7.95 10.65 -7.02
C VAL A 351 9.23 9.84 -7.25
N GLY A 352 10.30 10.51 -7.68
CA GLY A 352 11.61 9.88 -7.88
C GLY A 352 12.26 9.47 -6.56
N GLY A 353 13.01 8.37 -6.56
CA GLY A 353 13.71 7.86 -5.39
C GLY A 353 14.91 8.75 -5.02
N PRO A 354 15.23 8.92 -3.74
CA PRO A 354 16.47 9.57 -3.33
C PRO A 354 17.68 8.68 -3.64
N GLY A 355 18.81 9.31 -3.97
CA GLY A 355 20.08 8.61 -4.22
C GLY A 355 21.28 9.35 -3.63
N PHE A 356 22.43 8.70 -3.59
CA PHE A 356 23.69 9.37 -3.27
C PHE A 356 24.31 10.00 -4.51
N ASP A 357 24.47 9.21 -5.58
CA ASP A 357 25.10 9.64 -6.84
C ASP A 357 24.18 10.51 -7.69
N ALA A 358 22.88 10.24 -7.69
CA ALA A 358 21.89 11.07 -8.37
C ALA A 358 20.50 10.80 -7.80
N GLY A 359 19.65 11.80 -7.80
CA GLY A 359 18.24 11.62 -7.51
C GLY A 359 17.51 10.98 -8.71
N GLY A 360 16.52 10.15 -8.43
CA GLY A 360 15.66 9.58 -9.46
C GLY A 360 14.74 10.64 -10.06
N ALA A 361 14.49 10.60 -11.36
CA ALA A 361 13.54 11.50 -11.99
C ALA A 361 12.10 11.25 -11.48
N GLY A 362 11.30 12.30 -11.37
CA GLY A 362 9.86 12.17 -11.15
C GLY A 362 9.15 11.64 -12.39
N GLY A 363 8.11 10.84 -12.19
CA GLY A 363 7.27 10.32 -13.25
C GLY A 363 6.36 11.38 -13.85
N ALA A 364 6.04 11.27 -15.14
CA ALA A 364 5.07 12.16 -15.76
C ALA A 364 3.64 11.91 -15.24
N GLY A 365 2.82 12.95 -15.19
CA GLY A 365 1.38 12.81 -14.94
C GLY A 365 0.65 12.27 -16.15
N GLY A 366 -0.39 11.46 -15.89
CA GLY A 366 -1.25 10.88 -16.92
C GLY A 366 -2.09 11.92 -17.64
N LYS A 367 -2.56 11.58 -18.84
CA LYS A 367 -3.45 12.42 -19.65
C LYS A 367 -4.89 12.28 -19.17
N ALA A 368 -5.70 13.30 -19.38
CA ALA A 368 -7.14 13.23 -19.09
C ALA A 368 -7.93 12.67 -20.29
N GLY A 369 -9.21 12.38 -20.06
CA GLY A 369 -10.13 11.98 -21.12
C GLY A 369 -10.43 13.09 -22.14
N LEU A 370 -10.82 12.71 -23.35
CA LEU A 370 -10.89 13.61 -24.51
C LEU A 370 -11.81 14.81 -24.31
N LEU A 371 -12.98 14.65 -23.68
CA LEU A 371 -13.99 15.72 -23.60
C LEU A 371 -13.80 16.59 -22.37
N SER A 372 -13.62 15.95 -21.22
CA SER A 372 -13.50 16.66 -19.95
C SER A 372 -12.63 15.89 -18.96
N GLY A 373 -11.66 16.60 -18.39
CA GLY A 373 -10.76 16.04 -17.40
C GLY A 373 -9.51 16.89 -17.22
N ALA A 374 -8.97 16.88 -16.01
CA ALA A 374 -7.70 17.51 -15.70
C ALA A 374 -6.53 16.56 -15.97
N GLY A 375 -5.41 17.08 -16.47
CA GLY A 375 -4.17 16.30 -16.58
C GLY A 375 -3.62 15.95 -15.20
N GLY A 376 -2.92 14.83 -15.06
CA GLY A 376 -2.24 14.46 -13.82
C GLY A 376 -1.06 15.39 -13.51
N ALA A 377 -0.79 15.66 -12.23
CA ALA A 377 0.44 16.37 -11.84
C ALA A 377 1.67 15.48 -12.08
N GLY A 378 2.79 16.08 -12.47
CA GLY A 378 4.07 15.38 -12.53
C GLY A 378 4.60 15.08 -11.13
N GLY A 379 5.32 13.96 -10.98
CA GLY A 379 5.99 13.60 -9.74
C GLY A 379 7.20 14.48 -9.46
N ALA A 380 7.50 14.75 -8.19
CA ALA A 380 8.73 15.42 -7.82
C ALA A 380 9.96 14.53 -8.10
N GLY A 381 11.09 15.14 -8.43
CA GLY A 381 12.37 14.44 -8.50
C GLY A 381 12.89 14.07 -7.12
N GLY A 382 13.62 12.95 -7.04
CA GLY A 382 14.30 12.52 -5.84
C GLY A 382 15.50 13.42 -5.54
N GLY A 383 15.82 13.61 -4.26
CA GLY A 383 17.03 14.33 -3.90
C GLY A 383 18.30 13.51 -4.17
N SER A 384 19.45 14.19 -4.18
CA SER A 384 20.78 13.58 -4.09
C SER A 384 21.64 14.17 -2.97
N PHE A 385 22.66 13.41 -2.56
CA PHE A 385 23.73 13.96 -1.70
C PHE A 385 24.95 14.41 -2.50
N ALA A 386 25.55 13.52 -3.31
CA ALA A 386 26.81 13.76 -3.98
C ALA A 386 26.66 14.32 -5.40
N GLY A 387 25.87 13.68 -6.27
CA GLY A 387 25.64 14.18 -7.63
C GLY A 387 24.35 14.98 -7.77
N ALA A 388 23.80 15.07 -8.99
CA ALA A 388 22.67 15.94 -9.27
C ALA A 388 21.34 15.40 -8.71
N GLY A 389 20.42 16.30 -8.36
CA GLY A 389 19.05 15.90 -8.03
C GLY A 389 18.36 15.22 -9.21
N GLY A 390 17.21 14.60 -8.97
CA GLY A 390 16.37 14.05 -10.05
C GLY A 390 15.51 15.12 -10.69
N THR A 391 15.31 15.11 -12.01
CA THR A 391 14.42 16.08 -12.66
C THR A 391 12.96 15.86 -12.23
N GLY A 392 12.17 16.93 -12.14
CA GLY A 392 10.73 16.81 -11.93
C GLY A 392 10.02 16.22 -13.16
N GLY A 393 8.93 15.48 -12.92
CA GLY A 393 8.12 14.87 -13.97
C GLY A 393 7.25 15.89 -14.71
N ALA A 394 6.95 15.65 -15.98
CA ALA A 394 6.06 16.52 -16.73
C ALA A 394 4.59 16.40 -16.29
N GLY A 395 3.82 17.47 -16.41
CA GLY A 395 2.39 17.46 -16.20
C GLY A 395 1.61 16.78 -17.34
N GLY A 396 0.48 16.21 -17.01
CA GLY A 396 -0.48 15.58 -17.92
C GLY A 396 -1.19 16.60 -18.82
N ALA A 397 -1.59 16.18 -20.01
CA ALA A 397 -2.48 16.99 -20.84
C ALA A 397 -3.94 16.85 -20.34
N PRO A 398 -4.76 17.89 -20.44
CA PRO A 398 -6.18 17.82 -20.12
C PRO A 398 -6.99 17.32 -21.32
N GLY A 399 -8.29 17.14 -21.09
CA GLY A 399 -9.28 17.03 -22.16
C GLY A 399 -9.55 18.36 -22.85
N LEU A 400 -10.58 18.39 -23.70
CA LEU A 400 -11.04 19.59 -24.37
C LEU A 400 -11.45 20.67 -23.34
N VAL A 401 -12.09 20.24 -22.25
CA VAL A 401 -12.38 21.05 -21.06
C VAL A 401 -11.61 20.51 -19.85
N GLY A 402 -10.72 21.31 -19.29
CA GLY A 402 -9.98 20.98 -18.08
C GLY A 402 -8.61 21.63 -18.04
N ASN A 403 -8.07 21.78 -16.84
CA ASN A 403 -6.73 22.32 -16.67
C ASN A 403 -5.68 21.24 -16.89
N ALA A 404 -4.60 21.61 -17.55
CA ALA A 404 -3.46 20.73 -17.73
C ALA A 404 -2.68 20.56 -16.43
N GLY A 405 -2.02 19.42 -16.25
CA GLY A 405 -1.26 19.08 -15.05
C GLY A 405 -0.06 20.00 -14.82
N ASN A 406 0.21 20.33 -13.56
CA ASN A 406 1.45 20.98 -13.18
C ASN A 406 2.64 20.03 -13.35
N GLY A 407 3.78 20.53 -13.78
CA GLY A 407 5.06 19.81 -13.72
C GLY A 407 5.50 19.64 -12.28
N GLY A 408 6.16 18.52 -12.00
CA GLY A 408 6.73 18.22 -10.69
C GLY A 408 7.99 19.03 -10.41
N ASN A 409 8.27 19.23 -9.14
CA ASN A 409 9.46 19.92 -8.67
C ASN A 409 10.75 19.11 -8.90
N GLY A 410 11.88 19.76 -9.17
CA GLY A 410 13.19 19.11 -9.32
C GLY A 410 13.83 18.73 -7.98
N GLY A 411 14.61 17.66 -7.94
CA GLY A 411 15.27 17.18 -6.73
C GLY A 411 16.36 18.13 -6.23
N ALA A 412 16.44 18.27 -4.91
CA ALA A 412 17.52 18.96 -4.22
C ALA A 412 18.83 18.15 -4.25
N SER A 413 19.96 18.84 -4.14
CA SER A 413 21.30 18.25 -4.07
C SER A 413 22.17 18.96 -3.04
N ALA A 414 22.94 18.20 -2.25
CA ALA A 414 23.84 18.79 -1.24
C ALA A 414 25.15 19.30 -1.86
N ASN A 415 25.80 18.45 -2.67
CA ASN A 415 27.13 18.70 -3.21
C ASN A 415 27.18 18.79 -4.74
N GLY A 416 26.10 18.40 -5.43
CA GLY A 416 25.91 18.55 -6.87
C GLY A 416 24.91 19.64 -7.26
N ALA A 417 24.55 19.69 -8.54
CA ALA A 417 23.55 20.60 -9.07
C ALA A 417 22.13 20.23 -8.61
N GLY A 418 21.32 21.24 -8.32
CA GLY A 418 19.87 21.05 -8.21
C GLY A 418 19.30 20.72 -9.58
N ALA A 419 18.24 19.90 -9.61
CA ALA A 419 17.68 19.46 -10.88
C ALA A 419 16.55 20.34 -11.39
N ALA A 420 16.34 20.32 -12.70
CA ALA A 420 15.26 21.09 -13.30
C ALA A 420 13.88 20.60 -12.85
N GLY A 421 12.94 21.54 -12.70
CA GLY A 421 11.53 21.22 -12.58
C GLY A 421 10.97 20.68 -13.90
N GLY A 422 9.92 19.85 -13.80
CA GLY A 422 9.25 19.28 -14.96
C GLY A 422 8.40 20.31 -15.71
N ALA A 423 8.15 20.10 -17.00
CA ALA A 423 7.27 20.97 -17.77
C ALA A 423 5.80 20.82 -17.33
N GLY A 424 5.02 21.90 -17.35
CA GLY A 424 3.56 21.85 -17.23
C GLY A 424 2.91 21.32 -18.51
N GLY A 425 1.76 20.66 -18.38
CA GLY A 425 0.95 20.24 -19.52
C GLY A 425 0.33 21.45 -20.24
N SER A 426 0.02 21.35 -21.53
CA SER A 426 -0.69 22.40 -22.27
C SER A 426 -2.20 22.13 -22.33
N GLY A 427 -3.00 23.17 -22.17
CA GLY A 427 -4.45 23.16 -22.35
C GLY A 427 -4.86 22.94 -23.81
N VAL A 428 -6.15 22.64 -24.01
CA VAL A 428 -6.71 22.37 -25.35
C VAL A 428 -7.70 23.45 -25.79
N LEU A 429 -8.96 23.41 -25.34
CA LEU A 429 -9.97 24.41 -25.72
C LEU A 429 -10.33 25.33 -24.55
N ILE A 430 -10.77 24.76 -23.43
CA ILE A 430 -11.11 25.48 -22.20
C ILE A 430 -10.28 24.89 -21.05
N GLY A 431 -9.54 25.75 -20.35
CA GLY A 431 -8.75 25.39 -19.18
C GLY A 431 -7.34 25.97 -19.25
N ASN A 432 -6.73 26.11 -18.08
CA ASN A 432 -5.39 26.68 -17.98
C ASN A 432 -4.33 25.65 -18.38
N GLY A 433 -3.21 26.15 -18.91
CA GLY A 433 -1.99 25.38 -19.00
C GLY A 433 -1.43 25.12 -17.60
N GLY A 434 -0.67 24.05 -17.44
CA GLY A 434 -0.05 23.67 -16.18
C GLY A 434 1.17 24.52 -15.88
N ASN A 435 1.45 24.75 -14.60
CA ASN A 435 2.69 25.40 -14.19
C ASN A 435 3.89 24.49 -14.46
N GLY A 436 5.02 25.07 -14.87
CA GLY A 436 6.29 24.36 -14.78
C GLY A 436 6.65 24.07 -13.31
N GLY A 437 7.41 23.00 -13.08
CA GLY A 437 7.98 22.65 -11.79
C GLY A 437 8.98 23.68 -11.28
N SER A 438 9.11 23.82 -9.97
CA SER A 438 10.23 24.55 -9.38
C SER A 438 11.53 23.76 -9.61
N GLY A 439 12.65 24.46 -9.81
CA GLY A 439 13.96 23.83 -9.85
C GLY A 439 14.45 23.48 -8.45
N GLY A 440 15.16 22.36 -8.30
CA GLY A 440 15.73 21.91 -7.03
C GLY A 440 16.88 22.79 -6.54
N THR A 441 17.14 22.76 -5.23
CA THR A 441 18.31 23.42 -4.63
C THR A 441 19.60 22.67 -4.95
N GLY A 442 20.72 23.38 -5.07
CA GLY A 442 22.05 22.82 -5.31
C GLY A 442 23.01 23.86 -5.89
N ALA A 443 24.22 23.44 -6.25
CA ALA A 443 25.25 24.33 -6.80
C ALA A 443 25.76 23.83 -8.17
N PRO A 444 25.26 24.40 -9.30
CA PRO A 444 24.23 25.43 -9.41
C PRO A 444 22.82 24.92 -9.06
N ALA A 445 21.90 25.85 -8.79
CA ALA A 445 20.50 25.54 -8.58
C ALA A 445 19.83 25.08 -9.88
N GLY A 446 18.80 24.24 -9.75
CA GLY A 446 18.01 23.75 -10.86
C GLY A 446 17.18 24.86 -11.51
N THR A 447 16.91 24.73 -12.80
CA THR A 447 16.03 25.65 -13.52
C THR A 447 14.56 25.31 -13.28
N ALA A 448 13.70 26.32 -13.27
CA ALA A 448 12.26 26.08 -13.32
C ALA A 448 11.86 25.41 -14.65
N GLY A 449 10.86 24.53 -14.60
CA GLY A 449 10.25 23.95 -15.78
C GLY A 449 9.50 25.01 -16.60
N ALA A 450 9.28 24.72 -17.88
CA ALA A 450 8.41 25.53 -18.72
C ALA A 450 6.95 25.30 -18.33
N GLY A 451 6.15 26.36 -18.32
CA GLY A 451 4.69 26.25 -18.22
C GLY A 451 4.09 25.76 -19.53
N GLY A 452 2.86 25.25 -19.46
CA GLY A 452 2.09 24.93 -20.66
C GLY A 452 1.22 26.10 -21.11
N LEU A 453 0.85 26.09 -22.39
CA LEU A 453 -0.09 27.07 -22.95
C LEU A 453 -1.50 26.83 -22.40
N GLY A 454 -2.29 27.89 -22.25
CA GLY A 454 -3.73 27.82 -21.97
C GLY A 454 -4.54 27.33 -23.17
N GLY A 455 -5.78 26.92 -22.93
CA GLY A 455 -6.70 26.49 -23.99
C GLY A 455 -7.01 27.61 -25.00
N GLN A 456 -7.29 27.24 -26.25
CA GLN A 456 -7.46 28.16 -27.38
C GLN A 456 -8.64 29.13 -27.27
N LEU A 457 -9.65 28.82 -26.45
CA LEU A 457 -10.82 29.67 -26.26
C LEU A 457 -10.77 30.40 -24.93
N LEU A 458 -10.51 29.66 -23.85
CA LEU A 458 -10.42 30.22 -22.51
C LEU A 458 -9.36 29.46 -21.72
N GLY A 459 -8.36 30.15 -21.22
CA GLY A 459 -7.31 29.50 -20.45
C GLY A 459 -6.09 30.37 -20.28
N ARG A 460 -5.61 30.49 -19.04
CA ARG A 460 -4.36 31.16 -18.74
C ARG A 460 -3.19 30.22 -19.00
N ASP A 461 -2.11 30.78 -19.53
CA ASP A 461 -0.83 30.08 -19.59
C ASP A 461 -0.31 29.74 -18.20
N GLY A 462 0.38 28.61 -18.08
CA GLY A 462 1.11 28.27 -16.88
C GLY A 462 2.32 29.20 -16.66
N PHE A 463 2.81 29.24 -15.41
CA PHE A 463 4.03 30.00 -15.11
C PHE A 463 5.19 29.53 -15.99
N ASN A 464 5.88 30.49 -16.62
CA ASN A 464 7.01 30.27 -17.54
C ASN A 464 6.64 29.55 -18.85
N ALA A 465 5.40 29.71 -19.35
CA ALA A 465 5.01 29.17 -20.64
C ALA A 465 5.71 29.88 -21.81
N PRO A 466 6.06 29.16 -22.89
CA PRO A 466 6.67 29.76 -24.06
C PRO A 466 5.68 30.68 -24.79
N ALA A 467 6.20 31.72 -25.45
CA ALA A 467 5.38 32.59 -26.29
C ALA A 467 4.82 31.81 -27.49
N SER A 468 3.56 32.07 -27.84
CA SER A 468 2.83 31.41 -28.93
C SER A 468 2.41 32.43 -30.00
N THR A 469 1.39 32.08 -30.79
CA THR A 469 0.89 32.88 -31.92
C THR A 469 0.37 34.26 -31.49
N PRO A 470 0.30 35.27 -32.40
CA PRO A 470 -0.27 36.58 -32.09
C PRO A 470 -1.71 36.53 -31.56
N LEU A 471 -2.52 35.57 -32.05
CA LEU A 471 -3.89 35.36 -31.59
C LEU A 471 -3.93 34.92 -30.12
N HIS A 472 -3.02 34.01 -29.73
CA HIS A 472 -2.87 33.58 -28.34
C HIS A 472 -2.46 34.74 -27.42
N THR A 473 -1.54 35.59 -27.88
CA THR A 473 -1.15 36.80 -27.12
C THR A 473 -2.34 37.73 -26.87
N LEU A 474 -3.20 37.95 -27.88
CA LEU A 474 -4.44 38.73 -27.71
C LEU A 474 -5.38 38.08 -26.70
N GLN A 475 -5.55 36.76 -26.75
CA GLN A 475 -6.35 36.01 -25.76
C GLN A 475 -5.83 36.24 -24.34
N GLN A 476 -4.51 36.15 -24.11
CA GLN A 476 -3.92 36.39 -22.79
C GLN A 476 -4.11 37.85 -22.32
N GLN A 477 -4.09 38.83 -23.23
CA GLN A 477 -4.41 40.24 -22.92
C GLN A 477 -5.87 40.42 -22.49
N ILE A 478 -6.81 39.77 -23.16
CA ILE A 478 -8.22 39.78 -22.77
C ILE A 478 -8.40 39.15 -21.39
N LEU A 479 -7.72 38.02 -21.10
CA LEU A 479 -7.73 37.41 -19.77
C LEU A 479 -7.16 38.33 -18.69
N ASN A 480 -6.15 39.16 -18.99
CA ASN A 480 -5.67 40.19 -18.06
C ASN A 480 -6.77 41.19 -17.71
N ALA A 481 -7.49 41.72 -18.70
CA ALA A 481 -8.59 42.65 -18.47
C ALA A 481 -9.74 42.02 -17.68
N ILE A 482 -10.03 40.74 -17.91
CA ILE A 482 -11.03 39.98 -17.12
C ILE A 482 -10.58 39.81 -15.66
N ASN A 483 -9.30 39.54 -15.44
CA ASN A 483 -8.77 39.30 -14.11
C ASN A 483 -8.56 40.58 -13.29
N GLU A 484 -8.31 41.72 -13.93
CA GLU A 484 -7.92 42.97 -13.26
C GLU A 484 -8.87 43.36 -12.11
N PRO A 485 -10.21 43.35 -12.27
CA PRO A 485 -11.11 43.73 -11.18
C PRO A 485 -10.98 42.80 -9.96
N THR A 486 -10.84 41.49 -10.20
CA THR A 486 -10.76 40.48 -9.13
C THR A 486 -9.39 40.51 -8.46
N GLN A 487 -8.32 40.69 -9.26
CA GLN A 487 -6.96 40.82 -8.79
C GLN A 487 -6.79 42.08 -7.91
N ALA A 488 -7.37 43.21 -8.31
CA ALA A 488 -7.34 44.45 -7.54
C ALA A 488 -8.13 44.35 -6.23
N LEU A 489 -9.29 43.69 -6.25
CA LEU A 489 -10.17 43.57 -5.09
C LEU A 489 -9.69 42.53 -4.06
N THR A 490 -9.11 41.42 -4.53
CA THR A 490 -8.86 40.24 -3.69
C THR A 490 -7.39 39.81 -3.65
N GLY A 491 -6.51 40.43 -4.45
CA GLY A 491 -5.13 39.98 -4.63
C GLY A 491 -5.00 38.66 -5.39
N ARG A 492 -6.09 38.11 -5.94
CA ARG A 492 -6.14 36.83 -6.66
C ARG A 492 -6.89 36.97 -7.97
N PRO A 493 -6.45 36.31 -9.06
CA PRO A 493 -7.14 36.42 -10.35
C PRO A 493 -8.45 35.62 -10.31
N LEU A 494 -9.34 35.88 -11.25
CA LEU A 494 -10.52 35.04 -11.46
C LEU A 494 -10.14 33.73 -12.19
N ILE A 495 -9.29 33.87 -13.23
CA ILE A 495 -8.78 32.79 -14.08
C ILE A 495 -7.26 32.89 -14.13
N GLY A 496 -6.55 31.95 -13.51
CA GLY A 496 -5.10 31.93 -13.57
C GLY A 496 -4.52 30.97 -12.55
N ASN A 497 -3.26 30.60 -12.74
CA ASN A 497 -2.61 29.72 -11.80
C ASN A 497 -1.99 30.51 -10.65
N GLY A 498 -1.79 29.84 -9.52
CA GLY A 498 -1.03 30.37 -8.40
C GLY A 498 0.47 30.26 -8.64
N ALA A 499 1.24 31.23 -8.14
CA ALA A 499 2.68 31.28 -8.31
C ALA A 499 3.37 30.15 -7.55
N ASN A 500 4.41 29.56 -8.13
CA ASN A 500 5.22 28.61 -7.41
C ASN A 500 5.99 29.31 -6.28
N GLY A 501 6.18 28.61 -5.16
CA GLY A 501 7.06 29.03 -4.09
C GLY A 501 8.52 29.08 -4.55
N THR A 502 9.28 30.02 -4.00
CA THR A 502 10.69 30.23 -4.36
C THR A 502 11.54 29.04 -3.91
N PRO A 503 12.33 28.40 -4.80
CA PRO A 503 13.25 27.33 -4.40
C PRO A 503 14.22 27.75 -3.29
N GLY A 504 14.45 26.85 -2.33
CA GLY A 504 15.37 27.06 -1.21
C GLY A 504 14.83 27.94 -0.09
N THR A 505 13.54 28.24 -0.08
CA THR A 505 12.90 29.06 0.97
C THR A 505 11.85 28.30 1.77
N GLY A 506 11.38 27.15 1.26
CA GLY A 506 10.22 26.47 1.82
C GLY A 506 8.91 27.24 1.66
N ALA A 507 8.86 28.27 0.81
CA ALA A 507 7.66 29.07 0.63
C ALA A 507 6.53 28.25 -0.02
N ASP A 508 5.31 28.42 0.49
CA ASP A 508 4.13 27.80 -0.08
C ASP A 508 3.86 28.30 -1.51
N GLY A 509 3.27 27.43 -2.32
CA GLY A 509 2.68 27.81 -3.59
C GLY A 509 1.43 28.66 -3.39
N GLY A 510 1.28 29.70 -4.21
CA GLY A 510 0.07 30.51 -4.23
C GLY A 510 -1.14 29.69 -4.66
N ALA A 511 -2.33 30.05 -4.16
CA ALA A 511 -3.56 29.44 -4.63
C ALA A 511 -3.88 29.86 -6.08
N GLY A 512 -4.56 28.97 -6.81
CA GLY A 512 -5.13 29.27 -8.12
C GLY A 512 -6.17 30.40 -8.08
N GLY A 513 -6.56 30.88 -9.25
CA GLY A 513 -7.62 31.86 -9.43
C GLY A 513 -8.94 31.37 -8.85
N TRP A 514 -9.84 32.30 -8.51
CA TRP A 514 -11.08 31.98 -7.80
C TRP A 514 -11.93 30.95 -8.53
N LEU A 515 -12.04 31.04 -9.87
CA LEU A 515 -12.86 30.13 -10.65
C LEU A 515 -12.04 29.02 -11.30
N PHE A 516 -11.09 29.41 -12.15
CA PHE A 516 -10.21 28.51 -12.87
C PHE A 516 -8.76 28.76 -12.49
N GLY A 517 -8.04 27.73 -12.07
CA GLY A 517 -6.64 27.92 -11.71
C GLY A 517 -6.00 26.72 -11.08
N ASN A 518 -4.83 26.33 -11.54
CA ASN A 518 -4.01 25.42 -10.78
C ASN A 518 -3.34 26.16 -9.62
N GLY A 519 -3.18 25.50 -8.49
CA GLY A 519 -2.29 25.98 -7.44
C GLY A 519 -0.84 25.99 -7.89
N GLY A 520 -0.06 26.90 -7.32
CA GLY A 520 1.39 26.94 -7.50
C GLY A 520 2.07 25.79 -6.77
N ASN A 521 3.18 25.31 -7.30
CA ASN A 521 4.00 24.30 -6.63
C ASN A 521 4.68 24.92 -5.40
N GLY A 522 4.79 24.19 -4.31
CA GLY A 522 5.57 24.59 -3.15
C GLY A 522 7.05 24.72 -3.49
N GLY A 523 7.72 25.68 -2.84
CA GLY A 523 9.16 25.89 -2.98
C GLY A 523 9.95 24.84 -2.20
N HIS A 524 11.09 24.41 -2.73
CA HIS A 524 12.02 23.55 -2.00
C HIS A 524 12.48 24.19 -0.69
N GLY A 525 12.68 23.37 0.33
CA GLY A 525 13.29 23.79 1.58
C GLY A 525 14.75 24.17 1.43
N ALA A 526 15.24 25.03 2.33
CA ALA A 526 16.63 25.46 2.33
C ALA A 526 17.58 24.32 2.74
N THR A 527 18.74 24.21 2.10
CA THR A 527 19.85 23.44 2.66
C THR A 527 20.43 24.21 3.85
N GLY A 528 20.63 23.54 4.99
CA GLY A 528 21.04 24.18 6.23
C GLY A 528 21.57 23.17 7.24
N ALA A 529 21.85 23.63 8.47
CA ALA A 529 22.28 22.73 9.55
C ALA A 529 21.23 21.63 9.75
N ASP A 530 20.00 22.04 9.99
CA ASP A 530 18.80 21.28 9.65
C ASP A 530 18.31 21.71 8.27
N GLY A 531 17.74 20.77 7.53
CA GLY A 531 17.07 21.06 6.28
C GLY A 531 15.78 21.83 6.57
N GLY A 532 15.54 22.92 5.83
CA GLY A 532 14.28 23.63 5.89
C GLY A 532 13.15 22.79 5.30
N ASP A 533 11.93 22.98 5.78
CA ASP A 533 10.77 22.28 5.22
C ASP A 533 10.47 22.72 3.79
N GLY A 534 9.90 21.81 3.01
CA GLY A 534 9.32 22.13 1.71
C GLY A 534 8.00 22.88 1.88
N GLY A 535 7.76 23.88 1.05
CA GLY A 535 6.51 24.62 1.04
C GLY A 535 5.35 23.75 0.58
N SER A 536 4.15 24.00 1.08
CA SER A 536 2.96 23.33 0.62
C SER A 536 2.58 23.78 -0.80
N GLY A 537 1.97 22.90 -1.57
CA GLY A 537 1.35 23.25 -2.84
C GLY A 537 0.11 24.12 -2.61
N GLY A 538 -0.08 25.11 -3.47
CA GLY A 538 -1.26 25.97 -3.42
C GLY A 538 -2.54 25.20 -3.76
N ALA A 539 -3.67 25.64 -3.22
CA ALA A 539 -4.96 25.08 -3.60
C ALA A 539 -5.33 25.43 -5.06
N GLY A 540 -6.07 24.55 -5.72
CA GLY A 540 -6.72 24.85 -7.00
C GLY A 540 -7.85 25.88 -6.86
N GLY A 541 -8.35 26.38 -7.98
CA GLY A 541 -9.54 27.23 -8.04
C GLY A 541 -10.82 26.54 -7.54
N ILE A 542 -11.83 27.32 -7.18
CA ILE A 542 -13.07 26.81 -6.56
C ILE A 542 -13.81 25.89 -7.53
N LEU A 543 -14.03 26.34 -8.76
CA LEU A 543 -14.77 25.55 -9.75
C LEU A 543 -13.87 24.51 -10.39
N SER A 544 -12.73 24.93 -10.94
CA SER A 544 -11.79 24.02 -11.57
C SER A 544 -10.32 24.38 -11.33
N GLY A 545 -9.57 23.44 -10.78
CA GLY A 545 -8.17 23.66 -10.46
C GLY A 545 -7.47 22.42 -9.98
N ILE A 546 -6.24 22.23 -10.43
CA ILE A 546 -5.35 21.20 -9.90
C ILE A 546 -4.58 21.79 -8.72
N GLY A 547 -4.43 21.04 -7.63
CA GLY A 547 -3.56 21.42 -6.53
C GLY A 547 -2.09 21.48 -6.94
N GLY A 548 -1.35 22.41 -6.35
CA GLY A 548 0.10 22.50 -6.53
C GLY A 548 0.81 21.27 -5.96
N THR A 549 1.94 20.87 -6.56
CA THR A 549 2.80 19.85 -5.94
C THR A 549 3.50 20.43 -4.71
N GLY A 550 3.73 19.62 -3.68
CA GLY A 550 4.51 20.00 -2.51
C GLY A 550 5.99 20.22 -2.85
N GLY A 551 6.61 21.19 -2.21
CA GLY A 551 8.06 21.41 -2.26
C GLY A 551 8.79 20.25 -1.59
N SER A 552 9.96 19.84 -2.10
CA SER A 552 10.76 18.86 -1.36
C SER A 552 11.39 19.53 -0.13
N GLY A 553 11.62 18.75 0.92
CA GLY A 553 12.42 19.17 2.07
C GLY A 553 13.86 19.49 1.67
N GLY A 554 14.45 20.43 2.40
CA GLY A 554 15.84 20.83 2.27
C GLY A 554 16.78 19.82 2.93
N ILE A 555 18.07 19.90 2.58
CA ILE A 555 19.09 18.99 3.11
C ILE A 555 19.65 19.52 4.41
N GLY A 556 19.64 18.69 5.46
CA GLY A 556 20.34 18.92 6.72
C GLY A 556 21.81 18.48 6.62
N THR A 557 22.74 19.44 6.68
CA THR A 557 24.18 19.20 6.55
C THR A 557 24.86 18.83 7.85
N THR A 558 24.19 19.03 9.00
CA THR A 558 24.67 18.63 10.33
C THR A 558 23.61 17.99 11.20
N GLY A 559 22.33 18.09 10.82
CA GLY A 559 21.18 17.61 11.59
C GLY A 559 20.12 16.99 10.68
N GLN A 560 18.85 17.28 10.93
CA GLN A 560 17.73 16.57 10.31
C GLN A 560 17.42 17.05 8.90
N GLY A 561 16.91 16.14 8.07
CA GLY A 561 16.35 16.51 6.79
C GLY A 561 15.02 17.23 6.94
N GLY A 562 14.79 18.25 6.11
CA GLY A 562 13.53 18.98 6.11
C GLY A 562 12.36 18.10 5.68
N THR A 563 11.17 18.36 6.18
CA THR A 563 9.97 17.64 5.74
C THR A 563 9.55 18.06 4.35
N GLY A 564 8.95 17.15 3.59
CA GLY A 564 8.30 17.49 2.33
C GLY A 564 7.01 18.27 2.56
N GLY A 565 6.77 19.27 1.71
CA GLY A 565 5.55 20.05 1.76
C GLY A 565 4.33 19.25 1.32
N THR A 566 3.15 19.60 1.84
CA THR A 566 1.91 18.93 1.45
C THR A 566 1.53 19.29 0.01
N GLY A 567 0.84 18.39 -0.70
CA GLY A 567 0.20 18.70 -1.97
C GLY A 567 -1.02 19.59 -1.77
N GLY A 568 -1.25 20.52 -2.68
CA GLY A 568 -2.43 21.39 -2.66
C GLY A 568 -3.72 20.61 -2.95
N ALA A 569 -4.83 21.02 -2.34
CA ALA A 569 -6.12 20.41 -2.61
C ALA A 569 -6.84 21.06 -3.80
N ALA A 570 -7.70 20.30 -4.48
CA ALA A 570 -8.73 20.81 -5.37
C ALA A 570 -10.08 20.85 -4.62
N LEU A 571 -10.97 21.78 -4.98
CA LEU A 571 -12.25 21.92 -4.28
C LEU A 571 -13.39 21.16 -4.95
N LEU A 572 -13.74 21.53 -6.19
CA LEU A 572 -14.92 20.97 -6.87
C LEU A 572 -14.55 20.05 -8.03
N ILE A 573 -13.76 20.56 -8.98
CA ILE A 573 -13.27 19.82 -10.16
C ILE A 573 -11.76 20.00 -10.25
N GLY A 574 -11.01 18.91 -10.25
CA GLY A 574 -9.57 18.91 -10.44
C GLY A 574 -8.87 17.96 -9.48
N SER A 575 -7.63 17.64 -9.82
CA SER A 575 -6.80 16.72 -9.05
C SER A 575 -6.10 17.41 -7.87
N GLY A 576 -5.88 16.66 -6.80
CA GLY A 576 -4.96 17.06 -5.74
C GLY A 576 -3.52 17.00 -6.22
N GLY A 577 -2.65 17.85 -5.64
CA GLY A 577 -1.23 17.85 -5.93
C GLY A 577 -0.49 16.70 -5.22
N THR A 578 0.64 16.27 -5.78
CA THR A 578 1.52 15.30 -5.11
C THR A 578 2.19 15.92 -3.88
N GLY A 579 2.42 15.14 -2.84
CA GLY A 579 3.23 15.54 -1.69
C GLY A 579 4.71 15.63 -2.05
N GLY A 580 5.41 16.58 -1.42
CA GLY A 580 6.85 16.77 -1.58
C GLY A 580 7.65 15.63 -0.94
N SER A 581 8.80 15.29 -1.53
CA SER A 581 9.76 14.37 -0.91
C SER A 581 10.42 14.99 0.32
N GLY A 582 10.76 14.21 1.33
CA GLY A 582 11.62 14.65 2.43
C GLY A 582 13.03 14.99 1.95
N GLY A 583 13.77 15.75 2.75
CA GLY A 583 15.18 16.07 2.50
C GLY A 583 16.15 15.13 3.24
N PHE A 584 17.39 15.00 2.78
CA PHE A 584 18.41 14.23 3.49
C PHE A 584 18.77 14.87 4.82
N GLY A 585 19.06 14.06 5.85
CA GLY A 585 19.63 14.53 7.11
C GLY A 585 20.79 13.63 7.55
N LEU A 586 21.69 14.12 8.40
CA LEU A 586 22.75 13.29 8.99
C LEU A 586 22.20 12.29 10.01
N ASP A 587 21.32 12.76 10.89
CA ASP A 587 20.78 11.98 12.00
C ASP A 587 19.46 11.26 11.65
N THR A 588 18.61 11.87 10.84
CA THR A 588 17.27 11.38 10.46
C THR A 588 16.88 12.02 9.14
N GLY A 589 16.37 11.21 8.21
CA GLY A 589 15.81 11.71 6.97
C GLY A 589 14.52 12.50 7.20
N GLY A 590 14.24 13.46 6.33
CA GLY A 590 12.99 14.21 6.37
C GLY A 590 11.77 13.33 6.02
N ALA A 591 10.63 13.63 6.65
CA ALA A 591 9.36 13.00 6.33
C ALA A 591 8.85 13.43 4.94
N GLY A 592 8.06 12.57 4.29
CA GLY A 592 7.36 12.94 3.07
C GLY A 592 6.12 13.77 3.36
N GLY A 593 5.76 14.69 2.45
CA GLY A 593 4.55 15.49 2.55
C GLY A 593 3.30 14.71 2.17
N ARG A 594 2.16 15.01 2.80
CA ARG A 594 0.87 14.41 2.44
C ARG A 594 0.45 14.81 1.01
N GLY A 595 -0.19 13.92 0.26
CA GLY A 595 -0.85 14.25 -0.99
C GLY A 595 -2.08 15.17 -0.79
N GLY A 596 -2.35 16.01 -1.78
CA GLY A 596 -3.51 16.90 -1.78
C GLY A 596 -4.81 16.17 -2.07
N ASP A 597 -5.91 16.65 -1.51
CA ASP A 597 -7.22 16.04 -1.72
C ASP A 597 -7.76 16.34 -3.12
N ALA A 598 -8.49 15.39 -3.70
CA ALA A 598 -9.17 15.56 -4.97
C ALA A 598 -10.36 16.52 -4.86
N GLY A 599 -10.78 17.10 -5.99
CA GLY A 599 -12.03 17.84 -6.07
C GLY A 599 -13.23 16.94 -5.75
N LEU A 600 -14.25 17.54 -5.13
CA LEU A 600 -15.43 16.82 -4.66
C LEU A 600 -16.11 16.00 -5.76
N PHE A 601 -16.25 16.52 -6.97
CA PHE A 601 -16.97 15.84 -8.05
C PHE A 601 -16.07 15.07 -9.01
N LEU A 602 -14.93 15.63 -9.40
CA LEU A 602 -14.06 15.08 -10.46
C LEU A 602 -12.60 15.37 -10.10
N GLY A 603 -11.72 14.39 -10.28
CA GLY A 603 -10.27 14.58 -10.15
C GLY A 603 -9.56 13.50 -9.35
N ALA A 604 -8.27 13.30 -9.59
CA ALA A 604 -7.44 12.33 -8.87
C ALA A 604 -7.00 12.89 -7.50
N ALA A 605 -6.91 12.05 -6.47
CA ALA A 605 -6.23 12.42 -5.23
C ALA A 605 -4.71 12.42 -5.44
N GLY A 606 -4.02 13.30 -4.72
CA GLY A 606 -2.58 13.40 -4.73
C GLY A 606 -1.91 12.22 -4.01
N THR A 607 -0.76 11.78 -4.52
CA THR A 607 0.10 10.81 -3.83
C THR A 607 0.85 11.46 -2.68
N GLY A 608 1.12 10.69 -1.63
CA GLY A 608 2.05 11.08 -0.58
C GLY A 608 3.49 11.12 -1.11
N GLY A 609 4.28 12.03 -0.57
CA GLY A 609 5.70 12.17 -0.88
C GLY A 609 6.54 11.08 -0.22
N GLN A 610 7.67 10.75 -0.86
CA GLN A 610 8.65 9.85 -0.26
C GLN A 610 9.28 10.48 0.97
N ALA A 611 9.63 9.66 1.95
CA ALA A 611 10.59 10.08 2.95
C ALA A 611 12.05 9.93 2.47
N ALA A 612 12.94 10.68 3.09
CA ALA A 612 14.36 10.72 2.72
C ALA A 612 15.25 9.88 3.63
N LEU A 613 16.53 9.84 3.24
CA LEU A 613 17.58 8.99 3.80
C LEU A 613 18.38 9.72 4.90
N SER A 614 18.89 8.98 5.88
CA SER A 614 19.94 9.47 6.80
C SER A 614 21.33 9.26 6.19
N GLN A 615 22.23 10.25 6.26
CA GLN A 615 23.57 10.19 5.63
C GLN A 615 24.52 9.18 6.29
N ASN A 616 24.36 8.90 7.58
CA ASN A 616 25.17 7.91 8.28
C ASN A 616 24.61 6.47 8.17
N PHE A 617 23.46 6.28 7.52
CA PHE A 617 22.76 5.00 7.39
C PHE A 617 22.46 4.26 8.73
N ILE A 618 22.60 4.96 9.85
CA ILE A 618 22.36 4.47 11.22
C ILE A 618 21.12 5.17 11.82
N GLY A 619 20.71 6.31 11.26
CA GLY A 619 19.55 7.09 11.69
C GLY A 619 18.23 6.54 11.16
N ALA A 620 17.12 6.80 11.88
CA ALA A 620 15.79 6.49 11.37
C ALA A 620 15.49 7.35 10.14
N GLY A 621 14.86 6.80 9.10
CA GLY A 621 14.29 7.61 8.03
C GLY A 621 13.02 8.34 8.53
N GLY A 622 12.64 9.42 7.86
CA GLY A 622 11.36 10.10 8.14
C GLY A 622 10.16 9.23 7.72
N THR A 623 8.99 9.40 8.33
CA THR A 623 7.79 8.70 7.85
C THR A 623 7.37 9.23 6.47
N ALA A 624 6.95 8.36 5.57
CA ALA A 624 6.46 8.83 4.28
C ALA A 624 5.08 9.48 4.38
N GLY A 625 4.78 10.34 3.41
CA GLY A 625 3.54 11.12 3.40
C GLY A 625 2.32 10.25 3.14
N ALA A 626 1.20 10.55 3.79
CA ALA A 626 -0.07 9.90 3.48
C ALA A 626 -0.61 10.36 2.11
N GLY A 627 -1.44 9.53 1.47
CA GLY A 627 -2.20 9.93 0.30
C GLY A 627 -3.30 10.95 0.60
N GLY A 628 -3.68 11.74 -0.39
CA GLY A 628 -4.83 12.65 -0.30
C GLY A 628 -6.16 11.91 -0.32
N THR A 629 -7.23 12.51 0.19
CA THR A 629 -8.56 11.89 0.09
C THR A 629 -9.14 12.06 -1.31
N GLY A 630 -9.82 11.01 -1.79
CA GLY A 630 -10.56 11.04 -3.04
C GLY A 630 -11.80 11.95 -2.96
N GLY A 631 -12.36 12.27 -4.13
CA GLY A 631 -13.67 12.93 -4.25
C GLY A 631 -14.81 11.92 -4.14
N LEU A 632 -16.02 12.31 -4.57
CA LEU A 632 -17.18 11.41 -4.60
C LEU A 632 -16.92 10.18 -5.48
N PHE A 633 -16.17 10.31 -6.58
CA PHE A 633 -15.94 9.23 -7.56
C PHE A 633 -14.48 8.78 -7.67
N ALA A 634 -13.56 9.50 -7.04
CA ALA A 634 -12.14 9.24 -7.17
C ALA A 634 -11.60 8.43 -6.01
N ASN A 635 -10.64 7.57 -6.30
CA ASN A 635 -9.94 6.82 -5.27
C ASN A 635 -9.11 7.75 -4.37
N GLY A 636 -8.89 7.32 -3.14
CA GLY A 636 -7.88 7.92 -2.29
C GLY A 636 -6.48 7.80 -2.90
N GLY A 637 -5.62 8.75 -2.58
CA GLY A 637 -4.25 8.79 -3.08
C GLY A 637 -3.40 7.69 -2.47
N ALA A 638 -2.37 7.24 -3.19
CA ALA A 638 -1.37 6.34 -2.64
C ALA A 638 -0.53 7.04 -1.55
N GLY A 639 -0.21 6.34 -0.48
CA GLY A 639 0.82 6.76 0.47
C GLY A 639 2.21 6.72 -0.17
N GLY A 640 3.09 7.61 0.27
CA GLY A 640 4.49 7.62 -0.14
C GLY A 640 5.26 6.42 0.42
N ALA A 641 6.32 6.00 -0.24
CA ALA A 641 7.24 5.00 0.27
C ALA A 641 8.20 5.59 1.30
N GLY A 642 8.54 4.80 2.31
CA GLY A 642 9.48 5.15 3.37
C GLY A 642 10.89 5.48 2.85
N GLY A 643 11.61 6.31 3.59
CA GLY A 643 13.07 6.44 3.49
C GLY A 643 13.76 5.24 4.15
N PHE A 644 15.10 5.21 4.20
CA PHE A 644 15.86 4.12 4.83
C PHE A 644 15.40 3.85 6.27
N GLY A 645 14.86 2.64 6.52
CA GLY A 645 14.36 2.26 7.86
C GLY A 645 13.09 2.99 8.28
N ALA A 646 12.32 3.55 7.34
CA ALA A 646 11.12 4.31 7.62
C ALA A 646 9.84 3.66 7.11
N ASN A 647 8.76 3.89 7.85
CA ASN A 647 7.45 3.35 7.51
C ASN A 647 6.88 4.00 6.25
N GLY A 648 6.13 3.22 5.50
CA GLY A 648 5.31 3.72 4.41
C GLY A 648 4.15 4.59 4.90
N GLY A 649 3.75 5.55 4.07
CA GLY A 649 2.63 6.44 4.37
C GLY A 649 1.29 5.72 4.21
N THR A 650 0.27 6.14 4.94
CA THR A 650 -1.07 5.54 4.79
C THR A 650 -1.71 5.94 3.47
N GLY A 651 -2.54 5.06 2.91
CA GLY A 651 -3.41 5.42 1.79
C GLY A 651 -4.45 6.45 2.20
N GLY A 652 -4.85 7.31 1.26
CA GLY A 652 -5.94 8.26 1.47
C GLY A 652 -7.30 7.56 1.43
N ASN A 653 -8.33 8.13 2.07
CA ASN A 653 -9.67 7.55 2.04
C ASN A 653 -10.42 7.93 0.74
N GLY A 654 -11.35 7.08 0.31
CA GLY A 654 -12.41 7.46 -0.63
C GLY A 654 -13.61 8.12 0.09
N LEU A 655 -14.53 8.74 -0.66
CA LEU A 655 -15.74 9.36 -0.07
C LEU A 655 -17.03 8.58 -0.33
N LEU A 656 -17.58 8.63 -1.54
CA LEU A 656 -18.86 7.99 -1.85
C LEU A 656 -18.66 6.69 -2.62
N PHE A 657 -18.09 6.77 -3.83
CA PHE A 657 -17.82 5.65 -4.72
C PHE A 657 -16.33 5.31 -4.82
N GLY A 658 -15.45 6.24 -4.42
CA GLY A 658 -14.01 6.03 -4.48
C GLY A 658 -13.52 4.91 -3.56
N ALA A 659 -12.60 4.09 -4.06
CA ALA A 659 -11.87 3.14 -3.24
C ALA A 659 -10.85 3.86 -2.34
N GLY A 660 -10.43 3.19 -1.26
CA GLY A 660 -9.30 3.65 -0.48
C GLY A 660 -8.00 3.59 -1.28
N GLY A 661 -7.09 4.53 -1.01
CA GLY A 661 -5.76 4.57 -1.57
C GLY A 661 -4.86 3.48 -0.98
N THR A 662 -3.79 3.15 -1.69
CA THR A 662 -2.81 2.18 -1.22
C THR A 662 -1.92 2.74 -0.12
N GLY A 663 -1.57 1.92 0.85
CA GLY A 663 -0.47 2.21 1.75
C GLY A 663 0.87 2.16 1.01
N GLY A 664 1.78 3.06 1.34
CA GLY A 664 3.12 3.09 0.79
C GLY A 664 4.00 1.96 1.36
N ALA A 665 5.03 1.58 0.61
CA ALA A 665 5.98 0.56 1.06
C ALA A 665 6.93 1.10 2.15
N GLY A 666 7.20 0.30 3.17
CA GLY A 666 8.31 0.54 4.11
C GLY A 666 9.64 0.14 3.48
N THR A 667 10.76 0.57 4.06
CA THR A 667 12.10 0.15 3.60
C THR A 667 13.00 -0.28 4.76
N LEU A 668 13.96 -1.17 4.49
CA LEU A 668 14.98 -1.65 5.44
C LEU A 668 14.42 -2.08 6.82
N GLY A 669 13.38 -2.91 6.82
CA GLY A 669 12.84 -3.49 8.05
C GLY A 669 11.72 -2.66 8.68
N ALA A 670 11.36 -1.54 8.08
CA ALA A 670 10.24 -0.73 8.51
C ALA A 670 8.90 -1.18 7.91
N ASP A 671 7.81 -0.84 8.58
CA ASP A 671 6.49 -1.32 8.25
C ASP A 671 5.92 -0.66 6.99
N GLY A 672 5.06 -1.38 6.28
CA GLY A 672 4.23 -0.79 5.24
C GLY A 672 3.12 0.08 5.83
N GLY A 673 2.71 1.10 5.08
CA GLY A 673 1.59 1.96 5.47
C GLY A 673 0.26 1.20 5.36
N ALA A 674 -0.72 1.55 6.21
CA ALA A 674 -2.07 1.00 6.07
C ALA A 674 -2.75 1.50 4.80
N GLY A 675 -3.63 0.68 4.22
CA GLY A 675 -4.52 1.09 3.15
C GLY A 675 -5.60 2.05 3.65
N GLY A 676 -6.00 2.98 2.79
CA GLY A 676 -7.09 3.91 3.09
C GLY A 676 -8.44 3.21 3.10
N HIS A 677 -9.43 3.81 3.77
CA HIS A 677 -10.79 3.27 3.77
C HIS A 677 -11.54 3.61 2.49
N GLY A 678 -12.40 2.68 2.06
CA GLY A 678 -13.34 2.94 0.97
C GLY A 678 -14.40 3.96 1.37
N GLY A 679 -14.93 4.67 0.37
CA GLY A 679 -16.15 5.45 0.53
C GLY A 679 -17.38 4.58 0.81
N LEU A 680 -18.57 5.16 0.95
CA LEU A 680 -19.82 4.42 1.26
C LEU A 680 -20.06 3.17 0.38
N PHE A 681 -19.67 3.22 -0.90
CA PHE A 681 -19.74 2.13 -1.89
C PHE A 681 -18.37 1.60 -2.32
N GLY A 682 -17.28 2.21 -1.87
CA GLY A 682 -15.93 1.92 -2.34
C GLY A 682 -15.28 0.74 -1.62
N ALA A 683 -14.33 0.10 -2.30
CA ALA A 683 -13.47 -0.91 -1.69
C ALA A 683 -12.45 -0.28 -0.74
N GLY A 684 -11.95 -1.08 0.19
CA GLY A 684 -10.81 -0.69 1.00
C GLY A 684 -9.51 -0.66 0.19
N GLY A 685 -8.65 0.30 0.49
CA GLY A 685 -7.32 0.39 -0.08
C GLY A 685 -6.38 -0.69 0.48
N THR A 686 -5.38 -1.07 -0.27
CA THR A 686 -4.49 -2.18 0.11
C THR A 686 -3.37 -1.70 1.02
N GLY A 687 -2.96 -2.54 1.96
CA GLY A 687 -1.79 -2.25 2.80
C GLY A 687 -0.49 -2.25 2.00
N GLY A 688 0.44 -1.38 2.39
CA GLY A 688 1.78 -1.32 1.82
C GLY A 688 2.64 -2.49 2.26
N ALA A 689 3.63 -2.87 1.46
CA ALA A 689 4.58 -3.91 1.86
C ALA A 689 5.58 -3.40 2.90
N GLY A 690 5.96 -4.25 3.83
CA GLY A 690 7.06 -4.02 4.75
C GLY A 690 8.42 -4.07 4.05
N GLY A 691 9.36 -3.30 4.57
CA GLY A 691 10.71 -3.18 4.05
C GLY A 691 11.54 -4.43 4.30
N SER A 692 12.25 -4.89 3.28
CA SER A 692 13.25 -5.96 3.45
C SER A 692 14.55 -5.37 4.02
N SER A 693 15.18 -6.06 4.97
CA SER A 693 16.38 -5.57 5.68
C SER A 693 17.50 -6.62 5.74
N GLY A 694 18.74 -6.11 5.77
CA GLY A 694 19.93 -6.88 6.19
C GLY A 694 19.96 -7.23 7.69
N GLY A 695 18.97 -6.77 8.46
CA GLY A 695 18.92 -6.90 9.92
C GLY A 695 18.17 -8.15 10.39
N THR A 696 17.93 -8.21 11.70
CA THR A 696 17.28 -9.35 12.37
C THR A 696 15.77 -9.41 12.10
N PHE A 697 15.13 -8.34 11.64
CA PHE A 697 13.68 -8.30 11.41
C PHE A 697 13.35 -7.69 10.06
N GLY A 698 12.42 -8.32 9.35
CA GLY A 698 11.74 -7.70 8.22
C GLY A 698 10.59 -6.84 8.72
N GLY A 699 10.26 -5.76 8.00
CA GLY A 699 9.15 -4.89 8.39
C GLY A 699 7.81 -5.56 8.16
N ASN A 700 6.81 -5.24 8.96
CA ASN A 700 5.48 -5.80 8.79
C ASN A 700 4.78 -5.19 7.57
N GLY A 701 3.85 -5.94 6.99
CA GLY A 701 2.92 -5.40 6.01
C GLY A 701 1.90 -4.48 6.68
N GLY A 702 1.51 -3.41 6.00
CA GLY A 702 0.40 -2.56 6.45
C GLY A 702 -0.92 -3.31 6.35
N SER A 703 -1.89 -2.96 7.21
CA SER A 703 -3.24 -3.52 7.09
C SER A 703 -3.96 -3.01 5.84
N GLY A 704 -4.89 -3.81 5.33
CA GLY A 704 -5.86 -3.35 4.35
C GLY A 704 -6.92 -2.44 4.99
N GLY A 705 -7.39 -1.46 4.23
CA GLY A 705 -8.49 -0.59 4.65
C GLY A 705 -9.83 -1.31 4.57
N ASN A 706 -10.79 -0.90 5.40
CA ASN A 706 -12.16 -1.40 5.32
C ASN A 706 -12.92 -0.88 4.08
N ALA A 707 -13.84 -1.67 3.56
CA ALA A 707 -14.83 -1.26 2.55
C ALA A 707 -15.97 -0.42 3.15
N GLY A 708 -16.70 0.27 2.28
CA GLY A 708 -17.87 1.07 2.61
C GLY A 708 -19.09 0.29 3.08
N LEU A 709 -19.95 0.94 3.86
CA LEU A 709 -21.16 0.36 4.45
C LEU A 709 -22.08 -0.37 3.44
N LEU A 710 -22.26 0.20 2.24
CA LEU A 710 -23.22 -0.21 1.20
C LEU A 710 -22.54 -0.74 -0.07
N ALA A 711 -21.26 -1.10 0.03
CA ALA A 711 -20.46 -1.61 -1.07
C ALA A 711 -21.09 -2.86 -1.74
N LEU A 712 -21.73 -2.69 -2.90
CA LEU A 712 -22.27 -3.79 -3.69
C LEU A 712 -21.12 -4.49 -4.44
N GLY A 713 -20.42 -5.41 -3.76
CA GLY A 713 -19.31 -6.16 -4.35
C GLY A 713 -17.92 -5.69 -3.98
N ALA A 714 -17.79 -4.51 -3.40
CA ALA A 714 -16.49 -4.01 -2.95
C ALA A 714 -16.02 -4.79 -1.71
N SER A 715 -14.71 -5.06 -1.67
CA SER A 715 -14.08 -5.82 -0.58
C SER A 715 -13.29 -4.90 0.34
N GLY A 716 -13.04 -5.38 1.55
CA GLY A 716 -11.93 -4.85 2.31
C GLY A 716 -10.63 -4.98 1.50
N GLY A 717 -9.70 -4.05 1.72
CA GLY A 717 -8.42 -4.04 1.04
C GLY A 717 -7.57 -5.23 1.48
N ALA A 718 -6.72 -5.71 0.59
CA ALA A 718 -5.75 -6.75 0.97
C ALA A 718 -4.71 -6.20 1.95
N GLY A 719 -4.26 -7.06 2.87
CA GLY A 719 -3.12 -6.78 3.72
C GLY A 719 -1.82 -6.71 2.92
N GLY A 720 -0.95 -5.79 3.31
CA GLY A 720 0.39 -5.67 2.79
C GLY A 720 1.26 -6.86 3.22
N ARG A 721 2.37 -7.09 2.53
CA ARG A 721 3.25 -8.22 2.85
C ARG A 721 4.31 -7.88 3.87
N GLY A 722 4.73 -8.87 4.63
CA GLY A 722 5.94 -8.75 5.44
C GLY A 722 7.20 -8.65 4.57
N GLY A 723 8.13 -7.80 4.99
CA GLY A 723 9.46 -7.65 4.42
C GLY A 723 10.38 -8.81 4.78
N SER A 724 11.43 -9.01 3.98
CA SER A 724 12.39 -10.10 4.23
C SER A 724 13.45 -9.72 5.27
N ALA A 725 13.95 -10.69 6.04
CA ALA A 725 15.09 -10.52 6.95
C ALA A 725 16.28 -11.37 6.47
N LEU A 726 17.40 -10.72 6.12
CA LEU A 726 18.53 -11.38 5.46
C LEU A 726 19.56 -11.95 6.45
N ASN A 727 19.59 -11.51 7.71
CA ASN A 727 20.63 -11.93 8.66
C ASN A 727 20.38 -13.32 9.30
N VAL A 728 21.45 -13.93 9.82
CA VAL A 728 21.39 -15.21 10.55
C VAL A 728 20.58 -15.06 11.83
N GLY A 729 19.58 -15.90 12.02
CA GLY A 729 18.67 -15.85 13.18
C GLY A 729 17.61 -14.76 13.13
N GLY A 730 17.44 -14.09 11.97
CA GLY A 730 16.38 -13.12 11.76
C GLY A 730 14.97 -13.71 11.66
N THR A 731 13.96 -12.86 11.67
CA THR A 731 12.56 -13.25 11.42
C THR A 731 11.97 -12.39 10.31
N GLY A 732 11.32 -13.04 9.35
CA GLY A 732 10.58 -12.31 8.31
C GLY A 732 9.47 -11.46 8.93
N GLY A 733 9.14 -10.34 8.30
CA GLY A 733 8.06 -9.47 8.79
C GLY A 733 6.70 -10.15 8.72
N VAL A 734 5.77 -9.74 9.57
CA VAL A 734 4.40 -10.26 9.56
C VAL A 734 3.64 -9.70 8.36
N GLY A 735 2.79 -10.51 7.72
CA GLY A 735 1.83 -10.02 6.74
C GLY A 735 0.77 -9.15 7.41
N GLY A 736 0.39 -8.05 6.78
CA GLY A 736 -0.68 -7.19 7.26
C GLY A 736 -2.04 -7.90 7.16
N ASN A 737 -2.97 -7.54 8.05
CA ASN A 737 -4.32 -8.11 8.01
C ASN A 737 -5.13 -7.54 6.85
N GLY A 738 -6.05 -8.34 6.31
CA GLY A 738 -7.05 -7.89 5.37
C GLY A 738 -8.07 -6.95 6.03
N GLY A 739 -8.54 -5.97 5.26
CA GLY A 739 -9.59 -5.06 5.70
C GLY A 739 -10.95 -5.76 5.77
N SER A 740 -11.86 -5.23 6.58
CA SER A 740 -13.22 -5.78 6.66
C SER A 740 -14.06 -5.37 5.44
N GLY A 741 -14.99 -6.23 5.05
CA GLY A 741 -16.01 -5.94 4.06
C GLY A 741 -17.01 -4.88 4.54
N GLY A 742 -17.80 -4.35 3.61
CA GLY A 742 -18.93 -3.49 3.92
C GLY A 742 -19.95 -4.18 4.82
N SER A 743 -20.56 -3.44 5.76
CA SER A 743 -21.39 -4.04 6.81
C SER A 743 -22.59 -4.84 6.30
N LEU A 744 -23.20 -4.44 5.17
CA LEU A 744 -24.40 -5.09 4.63
C LEU A 744 -24.02 -6.10 3.54
N PHE A 745 -23.39 -5.61 2.48
CA PHE A 745 -22.80 -6.42 1.42
C PHE A 745 -21.29 -6.14 1.44
N GLY A 746 -20.47 -7.18 1.49
CA GLY A 746 -19.03 -6.96 1.55
C GLY A 746 -18.22 -8.20 1.82
N PHE A 747 -17.11 -8.32 1.09
CA PHE A 747 -16.16 -9.41 1.24
C PHE A 747 -14.98 -8.96 2.07
N GLY A 748 -14.50 -9.84 2.95
CA GLY A 748 -13.27 -9.59 3.67
C GLY A 748 -12.07 -9.53 2.72
N GLY A 749 -11.14 -8.61 2.96
CA GLY A 749 -9.88 -8.54 2.24
C GLY A 749 -8.98 -9.72 2.58
N ALA A 750 -8.15 -10.16 1.63
CA ALA A 750 -7.15 -11.20 1.91
C ALA A 750 -6.06 -10.70 2.87
N GLY A 751 -5.58 -11.57 3.74
CA GLY A 751 -4.40 -11.32 4.56
C GLY A 751 -3.12 -11.30 3.72
N GLY A 752 -2.16 -10.47 4.14
CA GLY A 752 -0.86 -10.36 3.50
C GLY A 752 0.03 -11.57 3.77
N THR A 753 0.91 -11.93 2.84
CA THR A 753 1.88 -13.01 3.07
C THR A 753 2.97 -12.55 4.05
N GLY A 754 3.45 -13.47 4.90
CA GLY A 754 4.62 -13.24 5.74
C GLY A 754 5.91 -13.12 4.94
N GLY A 755 6.88 -12.41 5.52
CA GLY A 755 8.20 -12.15 4.94
C GLY A 755 9.11 -13.37 4.95
N SER A 756 10.02 -13.44 3.99
CA SER A 756 11.03 -14.51 3.94
C SER A 756 12.20 -14.22 4.86
N SER A 757 12.96 -15.25 5.26
CA SER A 757 14.14 -15.09 6.10
C SER A 757 15.38 -15.84 5.59
N GLY A 758 16.56 -15.40 6.05
CA GLY A 758 17.88 -15.98 5.75
C GLY A 758 18.18 -17.32 6.43
N ILE A 759 19.46 -17.66 6.62
CA ILE A 759 19.93 -18.97 7.16
C ILE A 759 19.77 -19.03 8.69
N GLY A 760 19.19 -20.12 9.23
CA GLY A 760 18.96 -20.32 10.66
C GLY A 760 17.78 -19.53 11.25
N SER A 761 16.87 -19.05 10.39
CA SER A 761 15.91 -17.98 10.67
C SER A 761 14.45 -18.46 10.51
N SER A 762 13.47 -17.74 11.09
CA SER A 762 12.05 -18.04 10.95
C SER A 762 11.35 -17.17 9.91
N GLY A 763 10.46 -17.77 9.12
CA GLY A 763 9.57 -17.02 8.24
C GLY A 763 8.59 -16.17 9.04
N GLY A 764 8.18 -15.03 8.48
CA GLY A 764 7.16 -14.19 9.08
C GLY A 764 5.78 -14.83 9.04
N THR A 765 4.90 -14.50 9.97
CA THR A 765 3.52 -15.02 9.95
C THR A 765 2.73 -14.37 8.82
N GLY A 766 1.79 -15.10 8.23
CA GLY A 766 0.78 -14.52 7.36
C GLY A 766 -0.19 -13.66 8.16
N GLY A 767 -0.73 -12.62 7.51
CA GLY A 767 -1.78 -11.78 8.09
C GLY A 767 -3.14 -12.46 8.02
N ASP A 768 -4.03 -12.07 8.92
CA ASP A 768 -5.39 -12.62 8.96
C ASP A 768 -6.25 -12.07 7.82
N GLY A 769 -7.21 -12.88 7.38
CA GLY A 769 -8.25 -12.45 6.45
C GLY A 769 -9.27 -11.53 7.11
N GLY A 770 -9.79 -10.58 6.35
CA GLY A 770 -10.80 -9.65 6.81
C GLY A 770 -12.16 -10.31 7.04
N THR A 771 -12.96 -9.74 7.94
CA THR A 771 -14.35 -10.19 8.15
C THR A 771 -15.26 -9.73 7.02
N ALA A 772 -16.29 -10.50 6.70
CA ALA A 772 -17.31 -10.13 5.73
C ALA A 772 -18.40 -9.22 6.33
N GLY A 773 -19.27 -8.68 5.47
CA GLY A 773 -20.55 -8.11 5.86
C GLY A 773 -21.60 -9.16 6.21
N VAL A 774 -22.85 -8.71 6.42
CA VAL A 774 -24.02 -9.59 6.58
C VAL A 774 -24.10 -10.59 5.42
N PHE A 775 -23.90 -10.11 4.18
CA PHE A 775 -23.76 -10.93 2.98
C PHE A 775 -22.35 -10.81 2.40
N GLY A 776 -21.64 -11.92 2.31
CA GLY A 776 -20.31 -11.98 1.73
C GLY A 776 -19.44 -13.06 2.36
N ASN A 777 -18.33 -13.37 1.71
CA ASN A 777 -17.37 -14.33 2.22
C ASN A 777 -16.26 -13.62 3.00
N GLY A 778 -15.78 -14.29 4.06
CA GLY A 778 -14.58 -13.86 4.75
C GLY A 778 -13.36 -13.89 3.83
N GLY A 779 -12.38 -13.03 4.12
CA GLY A 779 -11.12 -12.98 3.38
C GLY A 779 -10.23 -14.17 3.70
N ASP A 780 -9.44 -14.64 2.74
CA ASP A 780 -8.50 -15.73 3.00
C ASP A 780 -7.29 -15.22 3.81
N GLY A 781 -6.79 -16.04 4.71
CA GLY A 781 -5.58 -15.77 5.48
C GLY A 781 -4.33 -15.80 4.60
N GLY A 782 -3.36 -14.96 4.94
CA GLY A 782 -2.09 -14.87 4.23
C GLY A 782 -1.21 -16.09 4.47
N ALA A 783 -0.43 -16.50 3.47
CA ALA A 783 0.55 -17.57 3.64
C ALA A 783 1.70 -17.14 4.56
N GLY A 784 2.19 -18.06 5.38
CA GLY A 784 3.40 -17.89 6.16
C GLY A 784 4.65 -17.75 5.27
N GLY A 785 5.59 -16.94 5.72
CA GLY A 785 6.85 -16.70 5.04
C GLY A 785 7.79 -17.91 5.06
N PHE A 786 8.73 -17.94 4.12
CA PHE A 786 9.76 -18.96 4.09
C PHE A 786 10.80 -18.73 5.20
N GLY A 787 11.11 -19.76 5.98
CA GLY A 787 12.27 -19.78 6.88
C GLY A 787 13.13 -21.03 6.68
N THR A 788 14.43 -20.90 6.92
CA THR A 788 15.36 -22.03 6.83
C THR A 788 15.45 -22.82 8.14
N GLY A 789 15.11 -22.20 9.27
CA GLY A 789 14.99 -22.84 10.59
C GLY A 789 13.56 -23.25 10.90
N ALA A 790 12.60 -22.33 10.75
CA ALA A 790 11.17 -22.60 10.92
C ALA A 790 10.34 -21.82 9.90
N GLY A 791 9.33 -22.46 9.30
CA GLY A 791 8.36 -21.76 8.46
C GLY A 791 7.50 -20.80 9.27
N GLY A 792 7.09 -19.68 8.67
CA GLY A 792 6.11 -18.79 9.28
C GLY A 792 4.74 -19.47 9.41
N THR A 793 3.91 -19.05 10.36
CA THR A 793 2.53 -19.56 10.45
C THR A 793 1.67 -18.94 9.37
N GLY A 794 0.69 -19.67 8.86
CA GLY A 794 -0.36 -19.10 8.03
C GLY A 794 -1.31 -18.24 8.86
N GLY A 795 -1.83 -17.17 8.27
CA GLY A 795 -2.85 -16.32 8.90
C GLY A 795 -4.22 -17.02 8.94
N THR A 796 -5.07 -16.62 9.86
CA THR A 796 -6.43 -17.16 9.95
C THR A 796 -7.33 -16.62 8.84
N GLY A 797 -8.28 -17.43 8.39
CA GLY A 797 -9.32 -16.99 7.48
C GLY A 797 -10.35 -16.13 8.19
N GLY A 798 -10.85 -15.10 7.50
CA GLY A 798 -11.86 -14.19 8.02
C GLY A 798 -13.23 -14.84 8.13
N ASN A 799 -14.06 -14.32 9.03
CA ASN A 799 -15.40 -14.86 9.27
C ASN A 799 -16.44 -14.24 8.32
N ALA A 800 -17.42 -15.05 7.92
CA ALA A 800 -18.70 -14.57 7.39
C ALA A 800 -19.70 -14.32 8.53
N VAL A 801 -20.82 -13.65 8.24
CA VAL A 801 -21.81 -13.23 9.25
C VAL A 801 -23.14 -13.98 9.09
N LEU A 802 -23.96 -13.66 8.07
CA LEU A 802 -25.28 -14.27 7.89
C LEU A 802 -25.33 -15.21 6.69
N ILE A 803 -24.87 -14.73 5.53
CA ILE A 803 -24.78 -15.52 4.29
C ILE A 803 -23.40 -15.36 3.68
N GLY A 804 -22.72 -16.49 3.48
CA GLY A 804 -21.41 -16.57 2.85
C GLY A 804 -20.49 -17.55 3.55
N ASN A 805 -19.39 -17.89 2.90
CA ASN A 805 -18.39 -18.81 3.44
C ASN A 805 -17.39 -18.07 4.32
N GLY A 806 -16.88 -18.75 5.35
CA GLY A 806 -15.65 -18.32 6.01
C GLY A 806 -14.48 -18.35 5.02
N GLY A 807 -13.48 -17.48 5.20
CA GLY A 807 -12.27 -17.48 4.39
C GLY A 807 -11.37 -18.66 4.70
N ASN A 808 -10.58 -19.11 3.73
CA ASN A 808 -9.60 -20.16 3.96
C ASN A 808 -8.47 -19.66 4.86
N GLY A 809 -7.93 -20.53 5.71
CA GLY A 809 -6.69 -20.27 6.43
C GLY A 809 -5.49 -20.25 5.48
N GLY A 810 -4.50 -19.45 5.83
CA GLY A 810 -3.26 -19.34 5.09
C GLY A 810 -2.40 -20.60 5.23
N ASN A 811 -1.68 -20.95 4.17
CA ASN A 811 -0.71 -22.04 4.21
C ASN A 811 0.46 -21.73 5.15
N GLY A 812 1.01 -22.77 5.79
CA GLY A 812 2.25 -22.66 6.55
C GLY A 812 3.45 -22.37 5.65
N GLY A 813 4.43 -21.66 6.20
CA GLY A 813 5.75 -21.52 5.60
C GLY A 813 6.47 -22.87 5.53
N LYS A 814 7.35 -23.03 4.53
CA LYS A 814 8.18 -24.23 4.39
C LYS A 814 9.07 -24.44 5.64
N ALA A 815 9.37 -25.69 5.96
CA ALA A 815 10.10 -26.14 7.16
C ALA A 815 9.28 -26.07 8.48
N GLY A 816 8.09 -26.67 8.48
CA GLY A 816 7.30 -26.88 9.70
C GLY A 816 6.44 -25.69 10.13
N GLY A 817 6.16 -24.73 9.24
CA GLY A 817 5.20 -23.66 9.51
C GLY A 817 3.81 -24.22 9.80
N THR A 818 3.12 -23.63 10.79
CA THR A 818 1.78 -24.08 11.17
C THR A 818 0.75 -23.48 10.21
N PRO A 819 -0.19 -24.28 9.68
CA PRO A 819 -1.25 -23.75 8.84
C PRO A 819 -2.23 -22.88 9.64
N GLY A 820 -2.78 -21.86 8.99
CA GLY A 820 -3.82 -21.02 9.57
C GLY A 820 -5.16 -21.73 9.64
N ALA A 821 -5.98 -21.39 10.63
CA ALA A 821 -7.34 -21.89 10.74
C ALA A 821 -8.25 -21.24 9.69
N GLY A 822 -9.23 -21.98 9.17
CA GLY A 822 -10.30 -21.42 8.36
C GLY A 822 -11.28 -20.58 9.20
N GLY A 823 -11.89 -19.58 8.58
CA GLY A 823 -12.90 -18.73 9.20
C GLY A 823 -14.26 -19.40 9.32
N THR A 824 -15.15 -18.84 10.14
CA THR A 824 -16.51 -19.37 10.32
C THR A 824 -17.44 -18.96 9.19
N SER A 825 -18.37 -19.85 8.83
CA SER A 825 -19.48 -19.61 7.89
C SER A 825 -20.49 -18.59 8.42
N GLY A 826 -21.34 -18.10 7.50
CA GLY A 826 -22.54 -17.35 7.86
C GLY A 826 -23.60 -18.24 8.51
N LEU A 827 -24.36 -17.67 9.44
CA LEU A 827 -25.34 -18.37 10.26
C LEU A 827 -26.46 -19.09 9.47
N ILE A 828 -26.84 -18.59 8.29
CA ILE A 828 -27.98 -19.11 7.51
C ILE A 828 -27.51 -20.00 6.35
N ILE A 829 -26.59 -19.52 5.50
CA ILE A 829 -26.06 -20.24 4.34
C ILE A 829 -24.56 -19.98 4.25
N GLY A 830 -23.76 -21.04 4.19
CA GLY A 830 -22.32 -20.95 3.97
C GLY A 830 -21.60 -22.20 4.46
N GLU A 831 -20.34 -22.32 4.05
CA GLU A 831 -19.40 -23.34 4.55
C GLU A 831 -18.27 -22.68 5.33
N ASN A 832 -17.75 -23.37 6.33
CA ASN A 832 -16.55 -22.90 7.03
C ASN A 832 -15.37 -22.87 6.06
N GLY A 833 -14.42 -21.98 6.30
CA GLY A 833 -13.17 -21.95 5.58
C GLY A 833 -12.38 -23.24 5.80
N LEU A 834 -11.62 -23.63 4.79
CA LEU A 834 -10.64 -24.71 4.93
C LEU A 834 -9.45 -24.21 5.75
N ASN A 835 -8.86 -25.07 6.57
CA ASN A 835 -7.56 -24.78 7.16
C ASN A 835 -6.49 -24.74 6.05
N GLY A 836 -5.43 -23.99 6.30
CA GLY A 836 -4.26 -24.02 5.44
C GLY A 836 -3.59 -25.41 5.40
N LEU A 837 -2.62 -25.53 4.50
CA LEU A 837 -1.75 -26.70 4.36
C LEU A 837 -0.36 -26.50 4.95
#